data_AF-A0A4Z2DS61-F1
#
_entry.id   AF-A0A4Z2DS61-F1
#
_cell.length_a   1.000
_cell.length_b   1.000
_cell.length_c   1.000
_cell.angle_alpha   90.00
_cell.angle_beta   90.00
_cell.angle_gamma   90.00
#
_symmetry.space_group_name_H-M   'P 1'
#
loop_
_entity.id
_entity.type
_entity.pdbx_description
1 polymer ?
#
loop_
_entity_poly.entity_id
_entity_poly.type
_entity_poly.pdbx_seq_one_letter_code
_entity_poly.pdbx_strand_id
1 'polypeptide(L)'
;MLRLFSCHKQPVIITKLFYKKCKDLPKQMVPPHAISVIVIGNGRAGSPKSVLIDAGACRYLVNCGEGTQRNLAESRLKSSRVQHVFLTRMSWDCTSGLLGVALTAKAAGVKKLTIHGPSKLEYLMQLTRPFTDCKTTDIVMSEIRNKCYTDNAFCVQSFQISKPISLNGEPVSKRPRENPNNIMEPDVFVYYFQPYRTRRKLIMAKFIEAGIPHSVLKSGEIQTIIDGKNLVLDDGRVISPEEVTAPSLPSRNMLFIDCPDSDYISAFMSSDELFNSIQSEKSDENLTPGLSLVVHFLPPGMFYSDQYQKFIQKLEECSLQKSDLNDPSTGVKHLIIDGTGFVTDRIGMYSQTFILNRFFDSEVYPLLFDMVDPDTISKRNHVLSKHFDPFLSVVTAEPHLEFSLRPWSGYNKPAFPNLNADKFITEAFDPMYMSLREAEEQFSKMRKSIELNKSQDNYIMLDCGEGSLSQLYALYGVEKGNDVLRKLRLILITHMHADHHGGTFTVALARSDLLKSDGIDPSDCLLPVLAPSPFHHWLVNFKELFQYGSIVDLFMVSTVYYEPIGSSNPSWMLNMKQSQTSEWLKLLDQLNICIRPVKVPHTSTSWAYIIERPYLFKDSENSTNYSKNQREWSIVYSGDTPSHSGLVNAGKNCDLLIHEATMGDEHSDLARKARHSTTSDAIQTGRYMKASFTLLNHFSQRYGRLPPIDTFDQNVAASFDFMRF
;
A
#
# COMPACT_ATOMS: atom_id res chain seq x y z
N MET A 1 -6.24 50.39 -5.14
CA MET A 1 -6.10 51.43 -6.18
C MET A 1 -4.82 52.21 -5.86
N LEU A 2 -3.95 52.37 -6.86
CA LEU A 2 -2.69 53.14 -6.92
C LEU A 2 -1.36 52.50 -6.44
N ARG A 3 -0.47 52.53 -7.43
CA ARG A 3 0.86 51.97 -7.65
C ARG A 3 1.90 53.10 -7.48
N LEU A 4 3.15 52.71 -7.16
CA LEU A 4 4.41 53.11 -7.82
C LEU A 4 5.31 54.30 -7.33
N PHE A 5 6.62 53.94 -7.28
CA PHE A 5 7.89 54.69 -7.44
C PHE A 5 8.34 55.67 -6.34
N SER A 6 9.61 55.93 -6.02
CA SER A 6 10.98 55.45 -6.33
C SER A 6 11.94 56.47 -5.67
N CYS A 7 13.01 56.08 -4.95
CA CYS A 7 14.41 56.49 -5.25
C CYS A 7 15.45 56.07 -4.17
N HIS A 8 16.49 55.40 -4.67
CA HIS A 8 17.92 55.34 -4.29
C HIS A 8 18.45 55.51 -2.86
N LYS A 9 19.28 54.54 -2.43
CA LYS A 9 20.74 54.69 -2.22
C LYS A 9 21.45 53.32 -2.16
N GLN A 10 22.60 53.22 -2.82
CA GLN A 10 23.49 52.04 -2.96
C GLN A 10 24.14 51.59 -1.62
N PRO A 11 24.62 50.33 -1.55
CA PRO A 11 25.83 50.03 -0.80
C PRO A 11 26.92 49.31 -1.65
N VAL A 12 28.09 49.94 -1.60
CA VAL A 12 29.48 49.43 -1.59
C VAL A 12 29.74 47.96 -1.93
N ILE A 13 30.56 47.79 -2.96
CA ILE A 13 31.23 46.57 -3.41
C ILE A 13 32.40 46.27 -2.48
N ILE A 14 32.39 45.09 -1.82
CA ILE A 14 33.62 44.42 -1.36
C ILE A 14 33.70 43.07 -2.08
N THR A 15 34.76 42.94 -2.86
CA THR A 15 35.02 41.95 -3.88
C THR A 15 35.27 40.56 -3.25
N LYS A 16 34.32 39.63 -3.42
CA LYS A 16 34.57 38.19 -3.27
C LYS A 16 35.37 37.68 -4.47
N LEU A 17 36.69 37.71 -4.35
CA LEU A 17 37.62 36.97 -5.21
C LEU A 17 38.48 36.11 -4.30
N PHE A 18 38.02 34.89 -3.98
CA PHE A 18 38.83 33.68 -3.77
C PHE A 18 37.86 32.52 -3.48
N TYR A 19 38.11 31.37 -4.11
CA TYR A 19 37.30 30.12 -4.08
C TYR A 19 36.00 30.07 -4.91
N LYS A 20 36.15 30.22 -6.23
CA LYS A 20 35.18 29.72 -7.22
C LYS A 20 35.89 29.06 -8.40
N LYS A 21 36.68 28.01 -8.12
CA LYS A 21 37.17 27.01 -9.10
C LYS A 21 37.32 25.68 -8.36
N CYS A 22 36.21 24.96 -8.23
CA CYS A 22 36.11 23.51 -7.91
C CYS A 22 34.62 23.10 -7.94
N LYS A 23 33.89 23.54 -8.95
CA LYS A 23 32.61 22.94 -9.37
C LYS A 23 32.85 22.51 -10.80
N ASP A 24 32.53 21.26 -11.11
CA ASP A 24 32.78 20.53 -12.37
C ASP A 24 33.95 19.54 -12.34
N LEU A 25 34.26 19.00 -11.16
CA LEU A 25 34.68 17.59 -11.05
C LEU A 25 33.44 16.81 -10.59
N PRO A 26 33.08 15.65 -11.20
CA PRO A 26 32.03 14.81 -10.66
C PRO A 26 32.39 14.52 -9.20
N LYS A 27 31.49 14.83 -8.26
CA LYS A 27 31.65 14.38 -6.87
C LYS A 27 31.81 12.87 -6.95
N GLN A 28 33.02 12.38 -6.68
CA GLN A 28 33.32 10.95 -6.66
C GLN A 28 32.26 10.28 -5.79
N MET A 29 31.45 9.42 -6.40
CA MET A 29 30.27 8.82 -5.79
C MET A 29 30.73 7.88 -4.69
N VAL A 30 30.38 8.15 -3.43
CA VAL A 30 30.80 7.34 -2.29
C VAL A 30 29.73 6.28 -2.03
N PRO A 31 30.05 4.98 -2.17
CA PRO A 31 29.11 3.90 -1.86
C PRO A 31 28.67 3.97 -0.38
N PRO A 32 27.40 3.66 -0.07
CA PRO A 32 26.91 3.67 1.30
C PRO A 32 27.75 2.80 2.25
N HIS A 33 27.73 3.07 3.56
CA HIS A 33 28.38 2.19 4.54
C HIS A 33 27.43 1.13 5.11
N ALA A 34 26.12 1.37 5.04
CA ALA A 34 25.07 0.46 5.46
C ALA A 34 24.13 0.18 4.28
N ILE A 35 23.80 -1.09 4.08
CA ILE A 35 22.70 -1.54 3.21
C ILE A 35 21.96 -2.61 3.98
N SER A 36 20.64 -2.50 4.02
CA SER A 36 19.78 -3.56 4.49
C SER A 36 18.53 -3.74 3.63
N VAL A 37 17.98 -4.94 3.70
CA VAL A 37 16.77 -5.37 3.01
C VAL A 37 15.71 -5.62 4.07
N ILE A 38 14.62 -4.87 4.06
CA ILE A 38 13.59 -4.86 5.10
C ILE A 38 12.28 -5.34 4.51
N VAL A 39 11.67 -6.36 5.09
CA VAL A 39 10.35 -6.85 4.70
C VAL A 39 9.29 -5.82 5.08
N ILE A 40 8.58 -5.27 4.09
CA ILE A 40 7.47 -4.33 4.30
C ILE A 40 6.14 -5.07 4.34
N GLY A 41 6.00 -6.11 3.52
CA GLY A 41 4.85 -7.00 3.56
C GLY A 41 5.26 -8.40 3.14
N ASN A 42 4.77 -9.39 3.87
CA ASN A 42 5.14 -10.80 3.68
C ASN A 42 4.19 -11.57 2.75
N GLY A 43 3.16 -10.91 2.19
CA GLY A 43 2.18 -11.54 1.29
C GLY A 43 1.03 -12.28 1.97
N ARG A 44 0.86 -12.16 3.29
CA ARG A 44 -0.30 -12.75 3.99
C ARG A 44 -1.59 -12.11 3.47
N ALA A 45 -2.73 -12.78 3.60
CA ALA A 45 -4.02 -12.25 3.18
C ALA A 45 -4.25 -10.80 3.69
N GLY A 46 -4.42 -9.85 2.76
CA GLY A 46 -4.54 -8.41 3.08
C GLY A 46 -3.22 -7.66 3.30
N SER A 47 -2.07 -8.29 3.08
CA SER A 47 -0.74 -7.68 3.12
C SER A 47 -0.04 -7.85 1.76
N PRO A 48 0.67 -6.83 1.26
CA PRO A 48 1.37 -6.93 -0.02
C PRO A 48 2.61 -7.84 0.13
N LYS A 49 3.12 -8.32 -1.00
CA LYS A 49 4.47 -8.91 -1.11
C LYS A 49 5.44 -7.80 -1.47
N SER A 50 6.12 -7.20 -0.49
CA SER A 50 6.96 -6.01 -0.74
C SER A 50 8.16 -5.92 0.21
N VAL A 51 9.25 -5.37 -0.32
CA VAL A 51 10.53 -5.24 0.37
C VAL A 51 11.15 -3.88 0.11
N LEU A 52 11.78 -3.29 1.13
CA LEU A 52 12.50 -2.04 1.04
C LEU A 52 14.00 -2.27 1.20
N ILE A 53 14.80 -1.78 0.25
CA ILE A 53 16.25 -1.72 0.36
C ILE A 53 16.60 -0.33 0.91
N ASP A 54 17.18 -0.26 2.11
CA ASP A 54 17.67 0.98 2.71
C ASP A 54 19.19 1.13 2.49
N ALA A 55 19.57 2.10 1.66
CA ALA A 55 20.97 2.47 1.43
C ALA A 55 21.31 3.84 2.06
N GLY A 56 20.59 4.21 3.12
CA GLY A 56 20.79 5.43 3.90
C GLY A 56 20.16 6.66 3.24
N ALA A 57 20.82 7.20 2.22
CA ALA A 57 20.38 8.42 1.52
C ALA A 57 19.30 8.14 0.47
N CYS A 58 19.27 6.93 -0.07
CA CYS A 58 18.32 6.48 -1.08
C CYS A 58 17.68 5.16 -0.62
N ARG A 59 16.40 4.99 -0.96
CA ARG A 59 15.65 3.76 -0.71
C ARG A 59 14.97 3.27 -1.97
N TYR A 60 14.95 1.95 -2.12
CA TYR A 60 14.45 1.25 -3.29
C TYR A 60 13.38 0.27 -2.82
N LEU A 61 12.18 0.38 -3.37
CA LEU A 61 11.08 -0.52 -3.05
C LEU A 61 11.01 -1.60 -4.13
N VAL A 62 10.89 -2.86 -3.75
CA VAL A 62 10.62 -3.98 -4.67
C VAL A 62 9.20 -4.46 -4.41
N ASN A 63 8.35 -4.35 -5.44
CA ASN A 63 6.90 -4.49 -5.41
C ASN A 63 6.17 -3.50 -4.48
N CYS A 64 4.94 -3.14 -4.86
CA CYS A 64 4.19 -2.07 -4.22
C CYS A 64 2.68 -2.35 -4.28
N GLY A 65 2.26 -3.47 -3.69
CA GLY A 65 0.84 -3.82 -3.55
C GLY A 65 0.08 -2.96 -2.54
N GLU A 66 -1.22 -3.13 -2.51
CA GLU A 66 -2.15 -2.50 -1.57
C GLU A 66 -1.65 -2.58 -0.12
N GLY A 67 -1.68 -1.45 0.60
CA GLY A 67 -1.25 -1.37 2.01
C GLY A 67 0.25 -1.09 2.21
N THR A 68 1.06 -1.09 1.14
CA THR A 68 2.51 -0.80 1.24
C THR A 68 2.77 0.57 1.88
N GLN A 69 1.97 1.58 1.52
CA GLN A 69 2.09 2.94 2.07
C GLN A 69 1.84 2.99 3.58
N ARG A 70 0.82 2.26 4.06
CA ARG A 70 0.51 2.14 5.48
C ARG A 70 1.60 1.39 6.24
N ASN A 71 2.07 0.26 5.72
CA ASN A 71 3.15 -0.52 6.34
C ASN A 71 4.44 0.31 6.45
N LEU A 72 4.78 1.12 5.44
CA LEU A 72 5.90 2.05 5.51
C LEU A 72 5.73 3.10 6.62
N ALA A 73 4.53 3.66 6.79
CA ALA A 73 4.25 4.63 7.85
C ALA A 73 4.36 3.99 9.25
N GLU A 74 3.80 2.79 9.43
CA GLU A 74 3.80 2.06 10.71
C GLU A 74 5.20 1.60 11.13
N SER A 75 6.05 1.19 10.16
CA SER A 75 7.44 0.79 10.39
C SER A 75 8.38 1.94 10.83
N ARG A 76 7.86 3.18 10.94
CA ARG A 76 8.64 4.41 11.14
C ARG A 76 9.70 4.66 10.05
N LEU A 77 9.63 3.95 8.93
CA LEU A 77 10.51 4.14 7.78
C LEU A 77 9.99 5.31 6.95
N LYS A 78 10.73 6.43 6.99
CA LYS A 78 10.35 7.65 6.24
C LYS A 78 10.21 7.41 4.73
N SER A 79 9.01 7.57 4.19
CA SER A 79 8.75 7.53 2.74
C SER A 79 9.47 8.63 1.95
N SER A 80 9.99 9.67 2.64
CA SER A 80 10.74 10.80 2.06
C SER A 80 12.04 10.42 1.34
N ARG A 81 12.48 9.16 1.42
CA ARG A 81 13.71 8.67 0.79
C ARG A 81 13.48 7.60 -0.28
N VAL A 82 12.23 7.20 -0.50
CA VAL A 82 11.88 6.23 -1.54
C VAL A 82 11.93 6.95 -2.89
N GLN A 83 12.96 6.66 -3.68
CA GLN A 83 13.20 7.30 -4.99
C GLN A 83 13.03 6.31 -6.15
N HIS A 84 13.05 5.01 -5.85
CA HIS A 84 12.95 3.95 -6.85
C HIS A 84 11.92 2.89 -6.43
N VAL A 85 11.10 2.45 -7.38
CA VAL A 85 10.19 1.31 -7.23
C VAL A 85 10.47 0.32 -8.36
N PHE A 86 10.79 -0.92 -8.03
CA PHE A 86 11.04 -2.03 -8.96
C PHE A 86 9.86 -2.99 -8.90
N LEU A 87 9.17 -3.18 -10.02
CA LEU A 87 7.96 -3.99 -10.11
C LEU A 87 8.26 -5.28 -10.88
N THR A 88 8.11 -6.42 -10.20
CA THR A 88 8.46 -7.73 -10.76
C THR A 88 7.45 -8.23 -11.79
N ARG A 89 6.19 -7.77 -11.74
CA ARG A 89 5.12 -8.18 -12.65
C ARG A 89 4.16 -7.03 -12.94
N MET A 90 3.50 -7.09 -14.10
CA MET A 90 2.35 -6.23 -14.41
C MET A 90 1.08 -6.84 -13.84
N SER A 91 0.96 -6.85 -12.51
CA SER A 91 -0.15 -7.47 -11.79
C SER A 91 -0.70 -6.55 -10.70
N TRP A 92 -1.98 -6.71 -10.37
CA TRP A 92 -2.63 -5.81 -9.41
C TRP A 92 -2.04 -5.94 -8.00
N ASP A 93 -1.65 -7.15 -7.60
CA ASP A 93 -0.99 -7.42 -6.31
C ASP A 93 0.39 -6.77 -6.17
N CYS A 94 1.09 -6.51 -7.28
CA CYS A 94 2.38 -5.83 -7.27
C CYS A 94 2.28 -4.30 -7.42
N THR A 95 1.17 -3.77 -7.95
CA THR A 95 1.09 -2.37 -8.41
C THR A 95 0.02 -1.51 -7.73
N SER A 96 -0.96 -2.11 -7.06
CA SER A 96 -2.12 -1.41 -6.48
C SER A 96 -1.78 -0.30 -5.48
N GLY A 97 -0.72 -0.45 -4.68
CA GLY A 97 -0.29 0.54 -3.69
C GLY A 97 0.63 1.65 -4.26
N LEU A 98 0.99 1.57 -5.54
CA LEU A 98 1.94 2.50 -6.17
C LEU A 98 1.47 3.95 -6.10
N LEU A 99 0.16 4.18 -6.29
CA LEU A 99 -0.44 5.50 -6.24
C LEU A 99 -0.29 6.14 -4.84
N GLY A 100 -0.66 5.40 -3.79
CA GLY A 100 -0.54 5.85 -2.40
C GLY A 100 0.90 6.13 -2.01
N VAL A 101 1.84 5.27 -2.40
CA VAL A 101 3.28 5.48 -2.17
C VAL A 101 3.79 6.70 -2.94
N ALA A 102 3.41 6.90 -4.20
CA ALA A 102 3.83 8.05 -5.00
C ALA A 102 3.34 9.38 -4.40
N LEU A 103 2.08 9.45 -3.98
CA LEU A 103 1.51 10.62 -3.31
C LEU A 103 2.24 10.92 -1.99
N THR A 104 2.53 9.88 -1.21
CA THR A 104 3.22 10.02 0.08
C THR A 104 4.67 10.46 -0.10
N ALA A 105 5.39 9.88 -1.06
CA ALA A 105 6.77 10.27 -1.38
C ALA A 105 6.83 11.74 -1.82
N LYS A 106 5.90 12.19 -2.65
CA LYS A 106 5.80 13.59 -3.09
C LYS A 106 5.49 14.54 -1.94
N ALA A 107 4.49 14.20 -1.11
CA ALA A 107 4.16 14.98 0.08
C ALA A 107 5.35 15.09 1.05
N ALA A 108 6.22 14.08 1.07
CA ALA A 108 7.44 14.06 1.85
C ALA A 108 8.65 14.77 1.18
N GLY A 109 8.46 15.39 0.01
CA GLY A 109 9.45 16.22 -0.69
C GLY A 109 10.31 15.50 -1.74
N VAL A 110 10.00 14.25 -2.10
CA VAL A 110 10.70 13.53 -3.18
C VAL A 110 10.38 14.21 -4.51
N LYS A 111 11.41 14.73 -5.19
CA LYS A 111 11.26 15.47 -6.46
C LYS A 111 11.02 14.58 -7.68
N LYS A 112 11.54 13.35 -7.65
CA LYS A 112 11.49 12.40 -8.77
C LYS A 112 11.36 10.99 -8.22
N LEU A 113 10.31 10.28 -8.64
CA LEU A 113 10.12 8.86 -8.34
C LEU A 113 10.37 8.07 -9.63
N THR A 114 11.34 7.17 -9.62
CA THR A 114 11.68 6.36 -10.79
C THR A 114 11.06 4.99 -10.65
N ILE A 115 10.32 4.55 -11.67
CA ILE A 115 9.66 3.25 -11.69
C ILE A 115 10.40 2.37 -12.70
N HIS A 116 10.73 1.17 -12.25
CA HIS A 116 11.45 0.14 -13.00
C HIS A 116 10.55 -1.08 -13.16
N GLY A 117 10.45 -1.65 -14.36
CA GLY A 117 9.62 -2.82 -14.63
C GLY A 117 8.85 -2.76 -15.95
N PRO A 118 7.67 -3.39 -16.03
CA PRO A 118 6.88 -3.51 -17.26
C PRO A 118 6.58 -2.18 -17.98
N SER A 119 6.52 -2.20 -19.31
CA SER A 119 6.35 -0.99 -20.14
C SER A 119 5.02 -0.26 -19.96
N LYS A 120 3.96 -0.96 -19.54
CA LYS A 120 2.60 -0.37 -19.40
C LYS A 120 2.40 0.46 -18.12
N LEU A 121 3.43 0.59 -17.27
CA LEU A 121 3.32 1.31 -16.00
C LEU A 121 3.11 2.82 -16.16
N GLU A 122 3.61 3.42 -17.24
CA GLU A 122 3.32 4.83 -17.53
C GLU A 122 1.84 5.06 -17.76
N TYR A 123 1.19 4.16 -18.50
CA TYR A 123 -0.23 4.24 -18.78
C TYR A 123 -1.06 4.10 -17.49
N LEU A 124 -0.70 3.16 -16.61
CA LEU A 124 -1.33 3.03 -15.28
C LEU A 124 -1.30 4.35 -14.50
N MET A 125 -0.14 5.03 -14.46
CA MET A 125 -0.02 6.31 -13.76
C MET A 125 -0.82 7.43 -14.42
N GLN A 126 -0.87 7.47 -15.76
CA GLN A 126 -1.71 8.42 -16.48
C GLN A 126 -3.20 8.23 -16.18
N LEU A 127 -3.65 6.98 -16.04
CA LEU A 127 -5.05 6.64 -15.74
C LEU A 127 -5.49 7.00 -14.32
N THR A 128 -4.55 7.08 -13.37
CA THR A 128 -4.86 7.49 -11.99
C THR A 128 -4.96 9.02 -11.81
N ARG A 129 -4.60 9.82 -12.83
CA ARG A 129 -4.67 11.29 -12.79
C ARG A 129 -6.06 11.85 -12.48
N PRO A 130 -7.17 11.32 -13.01
CA PRO A 130 -8.49 11.87 -12.73
C PRO A 130 -8.94 11.70 -11.28
N PHE A 131 -8.27 10.82 -10.52
CA PHE A 131 -8.62 10.45 -9.15
C PHE A 131 -7.64 11.03 -8.12
N THR A 132 -6.65 11.82 -8.55
CA THR A 132 -5.61 12.36 -7.69
C THR A 132 -5.18 13.78 -8.09
N ASP A 133 -4.96 14.63 -7.09
CA ASP A 133 -4.50 16.02 -7.29
C ASP A 133 -3.01 16.15 -7.72
N CYS A 134 -2.36 15.04 -8.09
CA CYS A 134 -0.96 15.04 -8.44
C CYS A 134 -0.73 15.22 -9.94
N LYS A 135 0.09 16.22 -10.31
CA LYS A 135 0.83 16.19 -11.57
C LYS A 135 1.77 14.98 -11.54
N THR A 136 1.35 13.87 -12.12
CA THR A 136 2.13 12.62 -12.30
C THR A 136 3.36 12.79 -13.22
N THR A 137 3.67 14.03 -13.64
CA THR A 137 4.82 14.39 -14.47
C THR A 137 6.18 14.20 -13.78
N ASP A 138 6.20 13.95 -12.46
CA ASP A 138 7.43 13.74 -11.67
C ASP A 138 7.77 12.23 -11.51
N ILE A 139 6.96 11.35 -12.08
CA ILE A 139 7.21 9.91 -12.19
C ILE A 139 7.94 9.63 -13.50
N VAL A 140 9.07 8.93 -13.42
CA VAL A 140 9.89 8.62 -14.59
C VAL A 140 10.04 7.11 -14.74
N MET A 141 9.71 6.59 -15.91
CA MET A 141 9.98 5.20 -16.24
C MET A 141 11.46 5.03 -16.58
N SER A 142 12.07 3.99 -16.03
CA SER A 142 13.45 3.61 -16.35
C SER A 142 13.56 2.87 -17.67
N GLU A 143 14.73 2.92 -18.29
CA GLU A 143 15.10 2.07 -19.44
C GLU A 143 15.76 0.75 -18.99
N ILE A 144 15.44 0.24 -17.79
CA ILE A 144 16.16 -0.89 -17.17
C ILE A 144 16.12 -2.18 -18.02
N ARG A 145 15.14 -2.29 -18.92
CA ARG A 145 14.99 -3.39 -19.89
C ARG A 145 16.10 -3.40 -20.94
N ASN A 146 16.64 -2.22 -21.26
CA ASN A 146 17.64 -2.05 -22.32
C ASN A 146 19.04 -1.78 -21.76
N LYS A 147 19.15 -1.33 -20.50
CA LYS A 147 20.41 -0.86 -19.91
C LYS A 147 20.44 -1.11 -18.40
N CYS A 148 21.60 -1.53 -17.84
CA CYS A 148 21.79 -1.57 -16.38
C CYS A 148 21.46 -0.20 -15.79
N TYR A 149 20.61 -0.17 -14.76
CA TYR A 149 20.42 1.02 -13.97
C TYR A 149 21.60 1.19 -13.00
N THR A 150 22.21 2.38 -12.94
CA THR A 150 23.32 2.65 -12.02
C THR A 150 23.11 3.92 -11.21
N ASP A 151 23.54 3.90 -9.96
CA ASP A 151 23.60 5.07 -9.08
C ASP A 151 24.79 4.99 -8.12
N ASN A 152 24.73 5.71 -6.98
CA ASN A 152 25.81 5.71 -5.99
C ASN A 152 25.94 4.38 -5.23
N ALA A 153 24.88 3.59 -5.16
CA ALA A 153 24.80 2.39 -4.33
C ALA A 153 24.89 1.11 -5.15
N PHE A 154 24.24 1.04 -6.32
CA PHE A 154 24.05 -0.20 -7.07
C PHE A 154 24.26 -0.05 -8.59
N CYS A 155 24.70 -1.14 -9.26
CA CYS A 155 24.27 -1.47 -10.63
C CYS A 155 23.15 -2.51 -10.51
N VAL A 156 22.04 -2.28 -11.19
CA VAL A 156 20.88 -3.18 -11.23
C VAL A 156 20.62 -3.63 -12.66
N GLN A 157 20.74 -4.93 -12.88
CA GLN A 157 20.36 -5.58 -14.14
C GLN A 157 18.96 -6.18 -14.00
N SER A 158 18.20 -6.18 -15.09
CA SER A 158 16.88 -6.82 -15.15
C SER A 158 16.86 -7.91 -16.20
N PHE A 159 16.15 -9.00 -15.92
CA PHE A 159 15.95 -10.13 -16.83
C PHE A 159 14.47 -10.38 -16.98
N GLN A 160 14.01 -10.54 -18.21
CA GLN A 160 12.63 -10.81 -18.54
C GLN A 160 12.43 -12.32 -18.72
N ILE A 161 11.52 -12.91 -17.96
CA ILE A 161 11.20 -14.34 -17.99
C ILE A 161 9.74 -14.49 -18.41
N SER A 162 9.54 -15.07 -19.58
CA SER A 162 8.21 -15.35 -20.13
C SER A 162 7.79 -16.80 -19.82
N LYS A 163 6.49 -17.04 -19.75
CA LYS A 163 5.96 -18.39 -19.52
C LYS A 163 6.29 -19.29 -20.72
N PRO A 164 6.54 -20.59 -20.55
CA PRO A 164 6.73 -21.49 -21.69
C PRO A 164 5.40 -21.61 -22.46
N ILE A 165 5.44 -21.43 -23.78
CA ILE A 165 4.27 -21.64 -24.64
C ILE A 165 3.88 -23.13 -24.54
N SER A 166 2.71 -23.42 -23.97
CA SER A 166 2.17 -24.78 -23.93
C SER A 166 1.75 -25.19 -25.35
N LEU A 167 2.52 -26.09 -25.97
CA LEU A 167 2.24 -26.68 -27.30
C LEU A 167 1.15 -27.77 -27.27
N ASN A 168 0.40 -27.92 -26.18
CA ASN A 168 -0.64 -28.94 -26.08
C ASN A 168 -1.97 -28.40 -26.61
N GLY A 169 -2.36 -28.91 -27.78
CA GLY A 169 -3.43 -28.40 -28.62
C GLY A 169 -4.84 -28.48 -28.03
N GLU A 170 -5.53 -27.36 -28.16
CA GLU A 170 -6.99 -27.26 -28.36
C GLU A 170 -7.17 -26.50 -29.68
N PRO A 171 -7.99 -26.98 -30.63
CA PRO A 171 -8.20 -26.28 -31.89
C PRO A 171 -8.86 -24.92 -31.61
N VAL A 172 -8.24 -23.85 -32.11
CA VAL A 172 -8.75 -22.47 -32.06
C VAL A 172 -10.05 -22.38 -32.87
N SER A 173 -11.15 -22.85 -32.31
CA SER A 173 -12.47 -22.61 -32.87
C SER A 173 -12.96 -21.23 -32.40
N LYS A 174 -13.02 -20.32 -33.36
CA LYS A 174 -13.68 -19.00 -33.28
C LYS A 174 -13.30 -18.13 -32.07
N ARG A 175 -12.02 -17.79 -31.93
CA ARG A 175 -11.69 -16.48 -31.33
C ARG A 175 -11.96 -15.39 -32.39
N PRO A 176 -12.61 -14.27 -32.06
CA PRO A 176 -12.70 -13.13 -32.97
C PRO A 176 -11.28 -12.70 -33.37
N ARG A 177 -11.11 -12.19 -34.60
CA ARG A 177 -9.82 -11.68 -35.11
C ARG A 177 -9.33 -10.54 -34.23
N GLU A 178 -8.64 -10.86 -33.14
CA GLU A 178 -7.86 -9.91 -32.37
C GLU A 178 -6.49 -9.74 -33.04
N ASN A 179 -6.00 -8.50 -33.02
CA ASN A 179 -4.74 -8.12 -33.64
C ASN A 179 -3.59 -9.02 -33.13
N PRO A 180 -2.75 -9.61 -34.01
CA PRO A 180 -1.65 -10.51 -33.62
C PRO A 180 -0.60 -9.86 -32.69
N ASN A 181 -0.61 -8.53 -32.55
CA ASN A 181 0.33 -7.77 -31.73
C ASN A 181 -0.10 -7.60 -30.25
N ASN A 182 -1.24 -8.16 -29.82
CA ASN A 182 -1.83 -7.84 -28.52
C ASN A 182 -1.85 -8.97 -27.47
N ILE A 183 -1.23 -10.13 -27.74
CA ILE A 183 -1.04 -11.17 -26.72
C ILE A 183 0.43 -11.15 -26.31
N MET A 184 0.78 -10.19 -25.44
CA MET A 184 2.02 -10.27 -24.67
C MET A 184 1.68 -11.02 -23.39
N GLU A 185 2.20 -12.23 -23.27
CA GLU A 185 2.12 -13.05 -22.05
C GLU A 185 2.69 -12.29 -20.84
N PRO A 186 2.22 -12.55 -19.61
CA PRO A 186 2.72 -11.84 -18.45
C PRO A 186 4.19 -12.18 -18.20
N ASP A 187 5.07 -11.26 -18.58
CA ASP A 187 6.49 -11.34 -18.28
C ASP A 187 6.73 -11.11 -16.78
N VAL A 188 7.61 -11.94 -16.21
CA VAL A 188 8.23 -11.71 -14.91
C VAL A 188 9.55 -10.98 -15.11
N PHE A 189 9.80 -9.96 -14.30
CA PHE A 189 11.08 -9.27 -14.19
C PHE A 189 11.84 -9.75 -12.96
N VAL A 190 13.04 -10.28 -13.20
CA VAL A 190 14.02 -10.61 -12.16
C VAL A 190 15.02 -9.47 -12.06
N TYR A 191 15.35 -9.05 -10.84
CA TYR A 191 16.31 -7.97 -10.61
C TYR A 191 17.55 -8.45 -9.87
N TYR A 192 18.71 -8.20 -10.46
CA TYR A 192 20.01 -8.49 -9.88
C TYR A 192 20.69 -7.19 -9.43
N PHE A 193 20.76 -6.98 -8.12
CA PHE A 193 21.35 -5.81 -7.48
C PHE A 193 22.79 -6.10 -7.06
N GLN A 194 23.72 -5.34 -7.64
CA GLN A 194 25.14 -5.42 -7.32
C GLN A 194 25.57 -4.14 -6.61
N PRO A 195 25.77 -4.16 -5.27
CA PRO A 195 26.26 -2.99 -4.56
C PRO A 195 27.73 -2.73 -4.88
N TYR A 196 28.08 -1.46 -5.09
CA TYR A 196 29.48 -1.09 -5.27
C TYR A 196 30.31 -1.36 -4.01
N ARG A 197 31.52 -1.89 -4.21
CA ARG A 197 32.52 -2.08 -3.15
C ARG A 197 32.77 -0.77 -2.43
N THR A 198 32.82 -0.84 -1.10
CA THR A 198 33.25 0.31 -0.31
C THR A 198 34.76 0.53 -0.47
N ARG A 199 35.21 1.73 -0.16
CA ARG A 199 36.62 2.08 -0.18
C ARG A 199 37.38 1.42 0.98
N ARG A 200 38.70 1.28 0.82
CA ARG A 200 39.56 0.75 1.87
C ARG A 200 39.54 1.65 3.10
N LYS A 201 39.59 1.07 4.29
CA LYS A 201 39.55 1.85 5.54
C LYS A 201 40.97 2.20 5.96
N LEU A 202 41.29 3.48 6.04
CA LEU A 202 42.60 3.93 6.53
C LEU A 202 42.81 3.52 7.99
N ILE A 203 43.96 2.91 8.27
CA ILE A 203 44.39 2.54 9.62
C ILE A 203 45.39 3.60 10.09
N MET A 204 44.92 4.57 10.86
CA MET A 204 45.73 5.72 11.29
C MET A 204 47.02 5.33 12.01
N ALA A 205 47.02 4.24 12.79
CA ALA A 205 48.21 3.74 13.46
C ALA A 205 49.31 3.35 12.45
N LYS A 206 48.96 2.52 11.44
CA LYS A 206 49.90 2.11 10.40
C LYS A 206 50.33 3.26 9.50
N PHE A 207 49.43 4.21 9.23
CA PHE A 207 49.75 5.42 8.48
C PHE A 207 50.85 6.25 9.16
N ILE A 208 50.77 6.40 10.49
CA ILE A 208 51.78 7.10 11.28
C ILE A 208 53.09 6.29 11.35
N GLU A 209 52.99 4.98 11.56
CA GLU A 209 54.14 4.07 11.62
C GLU A 209 54.95 4.02 10.31
N ALA A 210 54.27 4.09 9.16
CA ALA A 210 54.90 4.18 7.83
C ALA A 210 55.63 5.51 7.57
N GLY A 211 55.59 6.46 8.52
CA GLY A 211 56.27 7.75 8.41
C GLY A 211 55.74 8.60 7.26
N ILE A 212 54.44 8.51 6.99
CA ILE A 212 53.78 9.29 5.93
C ILE A 212 53.48 10.70 6.47
N PRO A 213 53.89 11.78 5.77
CA PRO A 213 53.64 13.13 6.21
C PRO A 213 52.15 13.43 6.42
N HIS A 214 51.80 14.12 7.52
CA HIS A 214 50.41 14.50 7.80
C HIS A 214 49.83 15.48 6.74
N SER A 215 50.69 16.10 5.92
CA SER A 215 50.26 16.87 4.74
C SER A 215 49.52 16.00 3.72
N VAL A 216 49.84 14.71 3.61
CA VAL A 216 49.19 13.73 2.71
C VAL A 216 47.72 13.49 3.09
N LEU A 217 47.36 13.64 4.37
CA LEU A 217 45.96 13.57 4.81
C LEU A 217 45.14 14.80 4.37
N LYS A 218 45.82 15.91 4.07
CA LYS A 218 45.21 17.18 3.66
C LYS A 218 45.30 17.40 2.15
N SER A 219 46.28 16.81 1.48
CA SER A 219 46.31 16.68 0.02
C SER A 219 45.35 15.56 -0.39
N GLY A 220 44.67 15.67 -1.53
CA GLY A 220 43.77 14.62 -2.01
C GLY A 220 44.46 13.28 -2.32
N GLU A 221 45.78 13.18 -2.12
CA GLU A 221 46.65 12.03 -2.42
C GLU A 221 46.34 10.81 -1.56
N ILE A 222 45.86 11.00 -0.32
CA ILE A 222 45.39 9.88 0.50
C ILE A 222 44.25 9.11 -0.17
N GLN A 223 43.48 9.77 -1.04
CA GLN A 223 42.39 9.14 -1.78
C GLN A 223 42.91 8.05 -2.74
N THR A 224 44.12 8.21 -3.29
CA THR A 224 44.78 7.24 -4.16
C THR A 224 44.99 5.91 -3.45
N ILE A 225 45.52 5.94 -2.21
CA ILE A 225 45.69 4.76 -1.36
C ILE A 225 44.35 4.15 -0.95
N ILE A 226 43.37 4.99 -0.59
CA ILE A 226 42.03 4.55 -0.19
C ILE A 226 41.28 3.87 -1.37
N ASP A 227 41.56 4.31 -2.59
CA ASP A 227 41.06 3.74 -3.85
C ASP A 227 41.88 2.50 -4.29
N GLY A 228 42.83 2.04 -3.48
CA GLY A 228 43.59 0.82 -3.73
C GLY A 228 44.77 0.98 -4.69
N LYS A 229 45.24 2.19 -4.94
CA LYS A 229 46.40 2.47 -5.79
C LYS A 229 47.61 2.86 -4.93
N ASN A 230 48.79 2.50 -5.39
CA ASN A 230 50.03 2.86 -4.71
C ASN A 230 50.20 4.38 -4.65
N LEU A 231 50.61 4.90 -3.49
CA LEU A 231 51.00 6.30 -3.35
C LEU A 231 52.52 6.39 -3.50
N VAL A 232 52.97 7.31 -4.35
CA VAL A 232 54.38 7.69 -4.45
C VAL A 232 54.55 9.00 -3.68
N LEU A 233 55.40 8.98 -2.65
CA LEU A 233 55.73 10.16 -1.86
C LEU A 233 56.80 11.01 -2.57
N ASP A 234 56.90 12.29 -2.19
CA ASP A 234 57.90 13.21 -2.72
C ASP A 234 59.35 12.75 -2.49
N ASP A 235 59.56 11.91 -1.46
CA ASP A 235 60.86 11.29 -1.14
C ASP A 235 61.16 10.03 -1.96
N GLY A 236 60.28 9.67 -2.90
CA GLY A 236 60.41 8.51 -3.79
C GLY A 236 59.93 7.18 -3.20
N ARG A 237 59.49 7.13 -1.93
CA ARG A 237 58.92 5.91 -1.35
C ARG A 237 57.57 5.59 -1.98
N VAL A 238 57.34 4.31 -2.28
CA VAL A 238 56.07 3.79 -2.77
C VAL A 238 55.36 3.07 -1.63
N ILE A 239 54.22 3.58 -1.22
CA ILE A 239 53.39 2.99 -0.16
C ILE A 239 52.28 2.16 -0.79
N SER A 240 52.24 0.87 -0.48
CA SER A 240 51.14 -0.01 -0.90
C SER A 240 49.88 0.24 -0.05
N PRO A 241 48.66 0.15 -0.62
CA PRO A 241 47.42 0.26 0.15
C PRO A 241 47.34 -0.69 1.35
N GLU A 242 47.89 -1.90 1.23
CA GLU A 242 47.91 -2.94 2.27
C GLU A 242 48.69 -2.55 3.52
N GLU A 243 49.69 -1.68 3.36
CA GLU A 243 50.55 -1.22 4.46
C GLU A 243 49.78 -0.32 5.41
N VAL A 244 48.82 0.48 4.91
CA VAL A 244 48.17 1.54 5.70
C VAL A 244 46.65 1.49 5.72
N THR A 245 46.03 0.59 4.96
CA THR A 245 44.57 0.43 4.91
C THR A 245 44.14 -1.01 5.15
N ALA A 246 42.94 -1.18 5.70
CA ALA A 246 42.23 -2.46 5.69
C ALA A 246 41.46 -2.61 4.37
N PRO A 247 41.46 -3.80 3.74
CA PRO A 247 40.63 -4.07 2.57
C PRO A 247 39.15 -3.85 2.90
N SER A 248 38.37 -3.44 1.90
CA SER A 248 36.92 -3.33 2.07
C SER A 248 36.26 -4.70 2.16
N LEU A 249 35.12 -4.75 2.84
CA LEU A 249 34.30 -5.96 2.86
C LEU A 249 33.84 -6.30 1.43
N PRO A 250 33.84 -7.59 1.05
CA PRO A 250 33.33 -8.01 -0.25
C PRO A 250 31.87 -7.56 -0.42
N SER A 251 31.55 -7.06 -1.60
CA SER A 251 30.17 -6.74 -1.98
C SER A 251 29.34 -8.02 -2.03
N ARG A 252 28.13 -7.93 -1.49
CA ARG A 252 27.18 -9.04 -1.41
C ARG A 252 26.03 -8.75 -2.37
N ASN A 253 25.86 -9.56 -3.39
CA ASN A 253 24.86 -9.30 -4.42
C ASN A 253 23.50 -9.89 -4.01
N MET A 254 22.43 -9.25 -4.49
CA MET A 254 21.06 -9.64 -4.19
C MET A 254 20.30 -9.96 -5.47
N LEU A 255 19.45 -10.98 -5.42
CA LEU A 255 18.57 -11.36 -6.52
C LEU A 255 17.12 -11.37 -6.04
N PHE A 256 16.24 -10.69 -6.77
CA PHE A 256 14.80 -10.65 -6.49
C PHE A 256 14.07 -11.43 -7.59
N ILE A 257 13.40 -12.50 -7.19
CA ILE A 257 12.70 -13.43 -8.08
C ILE A 257 11.22 -13.49 -7.69
N ASP A 258 10.34 -13.37 -8.66
CA ASP A 258 8.90 -13.55 -8.48
C ASP A 258 8.41 -14.71 -9.35
N CYS A 259 8.09 -15.85 -8.74
CA CYS A 259 7.59 -17.02 -9.46
C CYS A 259 6.11 -17.21 -9.11
N PRO A 260 5.18 -16.75 -9.96
CA PRO A 260 3.76 -16.72 -9.62
C PRO A 260 3.09 -18.09 -9.64
N ASP A 261 3.57 -19.01 -10.48
CA ASP A 261 3.08 -20.39 -10.59
C ASP A 261 4.21 -21.32 -11.05
N SER A 262 3.98 -22.63 -10.95
CA SER A 262 4.98 -23.67 -11.26
C SER A 262 5.45 -23.67 -12.71
N ASP A 263 4.66 -23.12 -13.64
CA ASP A 263 4.97 -23.20 -15.06
C ASP A 263 6.15 -22.30 -15.45
N TYR A 264 6.46 -21.28 -14.63
CA TYR A 264 7.62 -20.42 -14.83
C TYR A 264 8.94 -21.10 -14.44
N ILE A 265 8.93 -22.19 -13.66
CA ILE A 265 10.14 -22.81 -13.13
C ILE A 265 11.06 -23.27 -14.27
N SER A 266 10.50 -23.88 -15.31
CA SER A 266 11.28 -24.32 -16.48
C SER A 266 11.93 -23.15 -17.22
N ALA A 267 11.20 -22.03 -17.40
CA ALA A 267 11.71 -20.82 -18.02
C ALA A 267 12.86 -20.18 -17.21
N PHE A 268 12.74 -20.15 -15.88
CA PHE A 268 13.84 -19.72 -15.00
C PHE A 268 15.07 -20.63 -15.16
N MET A 269 14.87 -21.95 -15.18
CA MET A 269 15.96 -22.91 -15.33
C MET A 269 16.71 -22.76 -16.66
N SER A 270 16.03 -22.37 -17.74
CA SER A 270 16.62 -22.16 -19.07
C SER A 270 17.19 -20.76 -19.32
N SER A 271 17.17 -19.85 -18.34
CA SER A 271 17.62 -18.47 -18.53
C SER A 271 19.15 -18.34 -18.44
N ASP A 272 19.84 -18.64 -19.54
CA ASP A 272 21.32 -18.54 -19.59
C ASP A 272 21.82 -17.11 -19.35
N GLU A 273 21.09 -16.09 -19.80
CA GLU A 273 21.46 -14.69 -19.58
C GLU A 273 21.55 -14.33 -18.09
N LEU A 274 20.59 -14.80 -17.28
CA LEU A 274 20.57 -14.59 -15.84
C LEU A 274 21.80 -15.24 -15.18
N PHE A 275 22.01 -16.54 -15.41
CA PHE A 275 23.11 -17.28 -14.79
C PHE A 275 24.48 -16.79 -15.24
N ASN A 276 24.65 -16.50 -16.53
CA ASN A 276 25.88 -15.93 -17.07
C ASN A 276 26.18 -14.57 -16.43
N SER A 277 25.18 -13.72 -16.21
CA SER A 277 25.40 -12.41 -15.59
C SER A 277 25.80 -12.51 -14.12
N ILE A 278 25.29 -13.51 -13.39
CA ILE A 278 25.67 -13.80 -12.01
C ILE A 278 27.12 -14.30 -11.95
N GLN A 279 27.51 -15.19 -12.86
CA GLN A 279 28.83 -15.83 -12.86
C GLN A 279 29.93 -14.99 -13.54
N SER A 280 29.57 -14.05 -14.41
CA SER A 280 30.53 -13.26 -15.18
C SER A 280 31.44 -12.39 -14.32
N GLU A 281 32.75 -12.51 -14.53
CA GLU A 281 33.72 -11.51 -14.06
C GLU A 281 33.49 -10.20 -14.82
N LYS A 282 33.12 -9.14 -14.10
CA LYS A 282 32.82 -7.83 -14.68
C LYS A 282 34.13 -7.07 -14.95
N SER A 283 34.12 -6.22 -15.97
CA SER A 283 35.23 -5.31 -16.27
C SER A 283 35.41 -4.18 -15.24
N ASP A 284 34.38 -3.88 -14.44
CA ASP A 284 34.44 -2.92 -13.35
C ASP A 284 34.93 -3.60 -12.06
N GLU A 285 36.15 -3.26 -11.63
CA GLU A 285 36.80 -3.80 -10.41
C GLU A 285 36.00 -3.53 -9.12
N ASN A 286 35.03 -2.61 -9.16
CA ASN A 286 34.17 -2.28 -8.02
C ASN A 286 32.96 -3.22 -7.86
N LEU A 287 32.70 -4.10 -8.83
CA LEU A 287 31.63 -5.09 -8.80
C LEU A 287 32.20 -6.49 -8.56
N THR A 288 31.43 -7.35 -7.89
CA THR A 288 31.79 -8.76 -7.70
C THR A 288 30.79 -9.69 -8.40
N PRO A 289 31.22 -10.84 -8.92
CA PRO A 289 30.29 -11.91 -9.33
C PRO A 289 29.64 -12.59 -8.12
N GLY A 290 28.70 -13.51 -8.39
CA GLY A 290 28.09 -14.40 -7.41
C GLY A 290 26.85 -13.85 -6.71
N LEU A 291 26.27 -14.67 -5.82
CA LEU A 291 25.06 -14.36 -5.05
C LEU A 291 25.31 -14.43 -3.55
N SER A 292 24.59 -13.61 -2.79
CA SER A 292 24.61 -13.66 -1.33
C SER A 292 23.22 -13.70 -0.72
N LEU A 293 22.25 -13.00 -1.30
CA LEU A 293 20.86 -13.02 -0.87
C LEU A 293 19.95 -13.25 -2.09
N VAL A 294 19.00 -14.16 -1.96
CA VAL A 294 17.90 -14.33 -2.91
C VAL A 294 16.58 -14.09 -2.18
N VAL A 295 15.78 -13.17 -2.70
CA VAL A 295 14.45 -12.84 -2.21
C VAL A 295 13.44 -13.46 -3.17
N HIS A 296 12.61 -14.37 -2.64
CA HIS A 296 11.65 -15.14 -3.42
C HIS A 296 10.23 -14.67 -3.12
N PHE A 297 9.54 -14.12 -4.11
CA PHE A 297 8.10 -13.87 -4.06
C PHE A 297 7.38 -15.08 -4.66
N LEU A 298 6.69 -15.86 -3.81
CA LEU A 298 6.16 -17.18 -4.19
C LEU A 298 4.72 -17.38 -3.70
N PRO A 299 3.93 -18.28 -4.30
CA PRO A 299 2.77 -18.86 -3.66
C PRO A 299 3.15 -19.69 -2.42
N PRO A 300 2.22 -19.85 -1.45
CA PRO A 300 2.44 -20.68 -0.28
C PRO A 300 2.93 -22.09 -0.65
N GLY A 301 4.01 -22.54 -0.03
CA GLY A 301 4.54 -23.90 -0.20
C GLY A 301 5.37 -24.16 -1.47
N MET A 302 5.37 -23.26 -2.46
CA MET A 302 6.11 -23.47 -3.73
C MET A 302 7.61 -23.64 -3.50
N PHE A 303 8.18 -22.90 -2.54
CA PHE A 303 9.61 -22.99 -2.24
C PHE A 303 10.07 -24.42 -2.00
N TYR A 304 9.25 -25.22 -1.29
CA TYR A 304 9.56 -26.59 -0.89
C TYR A 304 9.22 -27.64 -1.94
N SER A 305 8.68 -27.24 -3.10
CA SER A 305 8.39 -28.19 -4.17
C SER A 305 9.66 -28.73 -4.82
N ASP A 306 9.65 -30.00 -5.24
CA ASP A 306 10.81 -30.67 -5.86
C ASP A 306 11.36 -29.91 -7.08
N GLN A 307 10.46 -29.33 -7.88
CA GLN A 307 10.84 -28.57 -9.07
C GLN A 307 11.55 -27.27 -8.70
N TYR A 308 11.03 -26.53 -7.71
CA TYR A 308 11.64 -25.28 -7.27
C TYR A 308 12.97 -25.51 -6.54
N GLN A 309 13.09 -26.58 -5.76
CA GLN A 309 14.34 -26.96 -5.09
C GLN A 309 15.47 -27.25 -6.08
N LYS A 310 15.19 -27.84 -7.25
CA LYS A 310 16.19 -27.98 -8.33
C LYS A 310 16.67 -26.63 -8.86
N PHE A 311 15.77 -25.66 -8.95
CA PHE A 311 16.14 -24.29 -9.32
C PHE A 311 16.99 -23.61 -8.24
N ILE A 312 16.67 -23.82 -6.96
CA ILE A 312 17.51 -23.35 -5.84
C ILE A 312 18.91 -23.93 -5.91
N GLN A 313 19.05 -25.24 -6.13
CA GLN A 313 20.35 -25.90 -6.26
C GLN A 313 21.20 -25.25 -7.37
N LYS A 314 20.60 -24.96 -8.53
CA LYS A 314 21.29 -24.28 -9.63
C LYS A 314 21.71 -22.84 -9.27
N LEU A 315 20.92 -22.11 -8.47
CA LEU A 315 21.30 -20.78 -7.98
C LEU A 315 22.47 -20.84 -6.99
N GLU A 316 22.47 -21.83 -6.09
CA GLU A 316 23.54 -22.03 -5.11
C GLU A 316 24.87 -22.40 -5.78
N GLU A 317 24.84 -23.14 -6.89
CA GLU A 317 26.00 -23.43 -7.74
C GLU A 317 26.64 -22.16 -8.34
N CYS A 318 25.89 -21.05 -8.44
CA CYS A 318 26.41 -19.77 -8.91
C CYS A 318 27.05 -18.93 -7.80
N SER A 319 27.15 -19.42 -6.56
CA SER A 319 27.88 -18.74 -5.49
C SER A 319 29.39 -18.81 -5.71
N LEU A 320 30.10 -17.68 -5.60
CA LEU A 320 31.56 -17.64 -5.67
C LEU A 320 32.24 -18.23 -4.43
N GLN A 321 31.56 -18.19 -3.28
CA GLN A 321 32.05 -18.77 -2.03
C GLN A 321 31.20 -20.00 -1.75
N LYS A 322 31.81 -21.19 -1.83
CA LYS A 322 31.23 -22.36 -1.17
C LYS A 322 31.05 -21.99 0.30
N SER A 323 29.91 -22.36 0.89
CA SER A 323 29.69 -22.19 2.33
C SER A 323 30.91 -22.71 3.09
N ASP A 324 31.72 -21.82 3.65
CA ASP A 324 32.79 -22.23 4.54
C ASP A 324 32.12 -22.71 5.83
N LEU A 325 32.37 -23.96 6.21
CA LEU A 325 31.89 -24.50 7.48
C LEU A 325 32.38 -23.66 8.67
N ASN A 326 33.48 -22.92 8.50
CA ASN A 326 34.05 -22.03 9.52
C ASN A 326 33.52 -20.59 9.48
N ASP A 327 32.82 -20.16 8.40
CA ASP A 327 32.16 -18.86 8.31
C ASP A 327 30.73 -19.02 7.76
N PRO A 328 29.72 -19.22 8.64
CA PRO A 328 28.32 -19.40 8.25
C PRO A 328 27.71 -18.17 7.56
N SER A 329 28.43 -17.03 7.49
CA SER A 329 28.00 -15.85 6.74
C SER A 329 28.24 -15.95 5.23
N THR A 330 28.95 -16.98 4.73
CA THR A 330 29.43 -17.05 3.32
C THR A 330 28.48 -17.73 2.33
N GLY A 331 27.51 -18.52 2.80
CA GLY A 331 26.53 -19.19 1.94
C GLY A 331 25.42 -18.25 1.44
N VAL A 332 24.75 -18.65 0.34
CA VAL A 332 23.57 -17.95 -0.18
C VAL A 332 22.45 -18.01 0.85
N LYS A 333 21.82 -16.86 1.10
CA LYS A 333 20.69 -16.72 2.01
C LYS A 333 19.41 -16.58 1.20
N HIS A 334 18.36 -17.26 1.62
CA HIS A 334 17.06 -17.30 0.95
C HIS A 334 15.99 -16.68 1.86
N LEU A 335 15.40 -15.58 1.42
CA LEU A 335 14.27 -14.94 2.07
C LEU A 335 12.98 -15.25 1.30
N ILE A 336 12.05 -15.95 1.93
CA ILE A 336 10.82 -16.44 1.29
C ILE A 336 9.63 -15.54 1.65
N ILE A 337 9.02 -14.93 0.64
CA ILE A 337 7.83 -14.07 0.77
C ILE A 337 6.65 -14.78 0.11
N ASP A 338 5.98 -15.65 0.88
CA ASP A 338 4.89 -16.50 0.40
C ASP A 338 3.55 -16.32 1.13
N GLY A 339 3.50 -15.44 2.13
CA GLY A 339 2.32 -15.16 2.94
C GLY A 339 2.07 -16.12 4.11
N THR A 340 2.96 -17.09 4.34
CA THR A 340 2.82 -18.04 5.46
C THR A 340 3.34 -17.50 6.80
N GLY A 341 4.09 -16.39 6.78
CA GLY A 341 4.58 -15.71 7.98
C GLY A 341 3.49 -15.06 8.85
N PHE A 342 3.88 -14.50 10.00
CA PHE A 342 2.97 -13.84 10.95
C PHE A 342 2.41 -12.50 10.42
N VAL A 343 1.28 -12.05 11.01
CA VAL A 343 0.62 -10.79 10.67
C VAL A 343 1.46 -9.59 11.13
N THR A 344 1.38 -8.50 10.36
CA THR A 344 2.03 -7.20 10.62
C THR A 344 1.70 -6.63 12.00
N ASP A 345 2.66 -5.93 12.61
CA ASP A 345 2.48 -5.23 13.88
C ASP A 345 1.72 -3.92 13.70
N ARG A 346 0.41 -4.00 13.46
CA ARG A 346 -0.46 -2.82 13.47
C ARG A 346 -0.73 -2.41 14.92
N ILE A 347 0.30 -2.06 15.68
CA ILE A 347 0.22 -1.76 17.14
C ILE A 347 -0.82 -0.67 17.42
N GLY A 348 -0.90 0.35 16.56
CA GLY A 348 -1.94 1.39 16.67
C GLY A 348 -3.36 0.81 16.60
N MET A 349 -3.58 -0.12 15.67
CA MET A 349 -4.85 -0.81 15.49
C MET A 349 -5.19 -1.71 16.69
N TYR A 350 -4.22 -2.48 17.18
CA TYR A 350 -4.38 -3.34 18.35
C TYR A 350 -4.65 -2.54 19.64
N SER A 351 -3.84 -1.51 19.91
CA SER A 351 -4.00 -0.64 21.08
C SER A 351 -5.34 0.07 21.08
N GLN A 352 -5.73 0.69 19.96
CA GLN A 352 -7.03 1.34 19.81
C GLN A 352 -8.17 0.35 20.04
N THR A 353 -8.10 -0.85 19.45
CA THR A 353 -9.15 -1.87 19.64
C THR A 353 -9.27 -2.32 21.09
N PHE A 354 -8.16 -2.54 21.80
CA PHE A 354 -8.20 -2.88 23.23
C PHE A 354 -8.86 -1.77 24.07
N ILE A 355 -8.52 -0.51 23.81
CA ILE A 355 -9.10 0.64 24.51
C ILE A 355 -10.60 0.72 24.24
N LEU A 356 -11.00 0.68 22.96
CA LEU A 356 -12.41 0.77 22.57
C LEU A 356 -13.23 -0.41 23.12
N ASN A 357 -12.73 -1.64 23.01
CA ASN A 357 -13.39 -2.83 23.53
C ASN A 357 -13.57 -2.80 25.06
N ARG A 358 -12.52 -2.42 25.81
CA ARG A 358 -12.52 -2.46 27.28
C ARG A 358 -13.32 -1.33 27.89
N PHE A 359 -13.21 -0.13 27.32
CA PHE A 359 -13.78 1.08 27.89
C PHE A 359 -15.11 1.47 27.27
N PHE A 360 -15.33 1.31 25.97
CA PHE A 360 -16.59 1.72 25.34
C PHE A 360 -17.62 0.60 25.41
N ASP A 361 -17.61 -0.32 24.45
CA ASP A 361 -18.55 -1.44 24.40
C ASP A 361 -17.92 -2.58 23.59
N SER A 362 -17.91 -3.78 24.15
CA SER A 362 -17.22 -4.92 23.55
C SER A 362 -17.97 -5.55 22.38
N GLU A 363 -19.27 -5.30 22.25
CA GLU A 363 -20.09 -5.76 21.12
C GLU A 363 -19.99 -4.79 19.94
N VAL A 364 -19.99 -3.49 20.23
CA VAL A 364 -19.77 -2.41 19.24
C VAL A 364 -18.33 -2.40 18.76
N TYR A 365 -17.36 -2.59 19.65
CA TYR A 365 -15.93 -2.63 19.33
C TYR A 365 -15.37 -4.00 19.68
N PRO A 366 -15.59 -5.03 18.83
CA PRO A 366 -15.04 -6.35 19.05
C PRO A 366 -13.50 -6.35 19.02
N LEU A 367 -12.89 -7.29 19.74
CA LEU A 367 -11.47 -7.57 19.60
C LEU A 367 -11.17 -8.08 18.18
N LEU A 368 -10.00 -7.71 17.65
CA LEU A 368 -9.48 -8.25 16.38
C LEU A 368 -9.25 -9.76 16.49
N PHE A 369 -9.23 -10.47 15.36
CA PHE A 369 -9.13 -11.93 15.31
C PHE A 369 -7.97 -12.48 16.16
N ASP A 370 -6.78 -11.93 15.99
CA ASP A 370 -5.57 -12.36 16.71
C ASP A 370 -5.62 -12.02 18.22
N MET A 371 -6.58 -11.21 18.66
CA MET A 371 -6.78 -10.81 20.06
C MET A 371 -7.89 -11.59 20.77
N VAL A 372 -8.74 -12.33 20.06
CA VAL A 372 -9.89 -13.02 20.67
C VAL A 372 -9.45 -14.15 21.59
N ASP A 373 -8.40 -14.87 21.21
CA ASP A 373 -7.91 -16.05 21.92
C ASP A 373 -6.56 -15.78 22.63
N PRO A 374 -6.50 -15.85 23.97
CA PRO A 374 -5.25 -15.71 24.73
C PRO A 374 -4.15 -16.69 24.33
N ASP A 375 -4.50 -17.90 23.86
CA ASP A 375 -3.53 -18.88 23.38
C ASP A 375 -2.88 -18.42 22.07
N THR A 376 -3.64 -17.78 21.19
CA THR A 376 -3.15 -17.18 19.95
C THR A 376 -2.16 -16.03 20.23
N ILE A 377 -2.48 -15.15 21.17
CA ILE A 377 -1.56 -14.09 21.63
C ILE A 377 -0.29 -14.71 22.24
N SER A 378 -0.45 -15.73 23.08
CA SER A 378 0.67 -16.40 23.76
C SER A 378 1.59 -17.11 22.76
N LYS A 379 1.03 -17.82 21.78
CA LYS A 379 1.77 -18.43 20.68
C LYS A 379 2.52 -17.40 19.85
N ARG A 380 1.87 -16.29 19.49
CA ARG A 380 2.52 -15.16 18.79
C ARG A 380 3.69 -14.62 19.60
N ASN A 381 3.46 -14.20 20.84
CA ASN A 381 4.49 -13.62 21.70
C ASN A 381 5.64 -14.62 21.93
N HIS A 382 5.33 -15.91 22.13
CA HIS A 382 6.34 -16.95 22.26
C HIS A 382 7.22 -17.05 21.01
N VAL A 383 6.64 -17.14 19.81
CA VAL A 383 7.41 -17.25 18.55
C VAL A 383 8.23 -16.00 18.26
N LEU A 384 7.69 -14.81 18.55
CA LEU A 384 8.41 -13.54 18.37
C LEU A 384 9.52 -13.34 19.41
N SER A 385 9.40 -13.95 20.59
CA SER A 385 10.41 -13.88 21.67
C SER A 385 11.57 -14.87 21.53
N LYS A 386 11.45 -15.88 20.64
CA LYS A 386 12.51 -16.88 20.47
C LYS A 386 13.78 -16.23 19.94
N HIS A 387 14.92 -16.67 20.48
CA HIS A 387 16.22 -16.34 19.94
C HIS A 387 16.26 -16.75 18.46
N PHE A 388 16.58 -15.79 17.61
CA PHE A 388 16.58 -15.96 16.17
C PHE A 388 18.03 -16.03 15.71
N ASP A 389 18.41 -17.12 15.03
CA ASP A 389 19.76 -17.28 14.49
C ASP A 389 19.93 -16.37 13.26
N PRO A 390 20.82 -15.37 13.33
CA PRO A 390 21.01 -14.41 12.24
C PRO A 390 21.63 -15.03 10.98
N PHE A 391 22.15 -16.26 11.03
CA PHE A 391 22.87 -16.89 9.92
C PHE A 391 22.11 -18.03 9.23
N LEU A 392 20.82 -18.21 9.53
CA LEU A 392 19.96 -19.19 8.85
C LEU A 392 20.06 -19.06 7.33
N SER A 393 20.19 -20.18 6.61
CA SER A 393 20.26 -20.19 5.15
C SER A 393 18.93 -19.88 4.49
N VAL A 394 17.82 -20.29 5.12
CA VAL A 394 16.47 -20.11 4.61
C VAL A 394 15.60 -19.52 5.71
N VAL A 395 14.93 -18.41 5.42
CA VAL A 395 14.06 -17.70 6.36
C VAL A 395 12.75 -17.31 5.67
N THR A 396 11.62 -17.68 6.25
CA THR A 396 10.31 -17.16 5.85
C THR A 396 10.15 -15.73 6.34
N ALA A 397 9.68 -14.85 5.46
CA ALA A 397 9.56 -13.44 5.72
C ALA A 397 8.55 -13.14 6.83
N GLU A 398 9.04 -12.44 7.85
CA GLU A 398 8.22 -11.83 8.89
C GLU A 398 8.18 -10.30 8.65
N PRO A 399 7.09 -9.62 9.07
CA PRO A 399 7.01 -8.17 9.00
C PRO A 399 8.24 -7.51 9.65
N HIS A 400 8.82 -6.51 9.00
CA HIS A 400 9.99 -5.79 9.50
C HIS A 400 11.28 -6.61 9.67
N LEU A 401 11.30 -7.89 9.30
CA LEU A 401 12.54 -8.67 9.26
C LEU A 401 13.56 -7.95 8.36
N GLU A 402 14.74 -7.71 8.91
CA GLU A 402 15.83 -7.02 8.22
C GLU A 402 16.92 -8.02 7.88
N PHE A 403 17.44 -8.00 6.66
CA PHE A 403 18.71 -8.64 6.32
C PHE A 403 19.75 -7.55 6.08
N SER A 404 20.76 -7.49 6.94
CA SER A 404 21.89 -6.58 6.76
C SER A 404 22.83 -7.17 5.71
N LEU A 405 23.21 -6.36 4.72
CA LEU A 405 24.29 -6.70 3.78
C LEU A 405 25.63 -6.16 4.26
N ARG A 406 25.61 -4.96 4.85
CA ARG A 406 26.77 -4.30 5.46
C ARG A 406 26.29 -3.39 6.60
N PRO A 407 27.09 -3.26 7.69
CA PRO A 407 28.49 -3.65 7.82
C PRO A 407 28.74 -5.13 8.10
N TRP A 408 27.71 -5.90 8.47
CA TRP A 408 27.79 -7.33 8.68
C TRP A 408 26.67 -8.01 7.87
N SER A 409 26.77 -9.31 7.63
CA SER A 409 25.76 -10.04 6.87
C SER A 409 25.00 -11.03 7.71
N GLY A 410 23.69 -10.85 7.74
CA GLY A 410 22.77 -11.73 8.41
C GLY A 410 21.46 -11.04 8.74
N TYR A 411 20.56 -11.83 9.28
CA TYR A 411 19.22 -11.41 9.61
C TYR A 411 19.16 -10.75 10.99
N ASN A 412 18.40 -9.68 11.08
CA ASN A 412 18.08 -8.95 12.28
C ASN A 412 16.55 -8.94 12.43
N LYS A 413 16.06 -9.60 13.47
CA LYS A 413 14.64 -9.60 13.82
C LYS A 413 14.38 -8.44 14.77
N PRO A 414 13.52 -7.47 14.42
CA PRO A 414 13.24 -6.35 15.31
C PRO A 414 12.56 -6.85 16.60
N ALA A 415 12.74 -6.12 17.69
CA ALA A 415 12.03 -6.39 18.93
C ALA A 415 10.54 -6.05 18.73
N PHE A 416 9.71 -7.07 18.60
CA PHE A 416 8.27 -6.89 18.52
C PHE A 416 7.70 -6.61 19.91
N PRO A 417 6.83 -5.60 20.07
CA PRO A 417 6.16 -5.42 21.35
C PRO A 417 5.24 -6.62 21.62
N ASN A 418 5.30 -7.10 22.86
CA ASN A 418 4.32 -8.05 23.36
C ASN A 418 2.94 -7.39 23.30
N LEU A 419 1.99 -8.07 22.65
CA LEU A 419 0.59 -7.66 22.75
C LEU A 419 0.14 -7.97 24.17
N ASN A 420 0.02 -6.92 24.98
CA ASN A 420 -0.43 -6.97 26.37
C ASN A 420 -1.45 -5.84 26.58
N ALA A 421 -2.70 -6.23 26.81
CA ALA A 421 -3.82 -5.30 26.98
C ALA A 421 -3.55 -4.33 28.14
N ASP A 422 -3.16 -4.84 29.30
CA ASP A 422 -2.91 -4.03 30.50
C ASP A 422 -1.78 -3.02 30.28
N LYS A 423 -0.75 -3.40 29.52
CA LYS A 423 0.34 -2.51 29.15
C LYS A 423 -0.15 -1.38 28.24
N PHE A 424 -0.90 -1.68 27.18
CA PHE A 424 -1.44 -0.65 26.28
C PHE A 424 -2.40 0.30 27.00
N ILE A 425 -3.22 -0.22 27.91
CA ILE A 425 -4.12 0.58 28.74
C ILE A 425 -3.31 1.48 29.66
N THR A 426 -2.30 0.95 30.34
CA THR A 426 -1.43 1.75 31.22
C THR A 426 -0.71 2.84 30.44
N GLU A 427 -0.15 2.55 29.26
CA GLU A 427 0.52 3.53 28.40
C GLU A 427 -0.45 4.60 27.84
N ALA A 428 -1.69 4.23 27.53
CA ALA A 428 -2.70 5.15 27.01
C ALA A 428 -3.23 6.11 28.08
N PHE A 429 -3.24 5.70 29.36
CA PHE A 429 -3.74 6.46 30.50
C PHE A 429 -2.63 6.90 31.48
N ASP A 430 -1.36 6.78 31.09
CA ASP A 430 -0.20 7.33 31.82
C ASP A 430 -0.35 8.86 31.88
N PRO A 431 -0.19 9.50 33.05
CA PRO A 431 -1.05 10.59 33.47
C PRO A 431 -0.70 11.89 32.72
N MET A 432 -1.46 12.21 31.68
CA MET A 432 -1.46 13.57 31.13
C MET A 432 -2.85 14.18 30.95
N TYR A 433 -3.95 13.40 30.87
CA TYR A 433 -5.28 13.98 30.60
C TYR A 433 -6.51 13.33 31.27
N MET A 434 -6.50 12.05 31.68
CA MET A 434 -7.65 11.39 32.31
C MET A 434 -7.22 10.13 33.08
N SER A 435 -7.73 9.90 34.28
CA SER A 435 -7.47 8.67 35.04
C SER A 435 -8.33 7.50 34.54
N LEU A 436 -7.83 6.26 34.71
CA LEU A 436 -8.56 5.03 34.39
C LEU A 436 -9.98 4.99 34.98
N ARG A 437 -10.14 5.50 36.21
CA ARG A 437 -11.41 5.54 36.93
C ARG A 437 -12.39 6.55 36.31
N GLU A 438 -11.91 7.73 35.93
CA GLU A 438 -12.74 8.74 35.24
C GLU A 438 -13.21 8.24 33.88
N ALA A 439 -12.34 7.53 33.14
CA ALA A 439 -12.70 6.85 31.91
C ALA A 439 -13.82 5.82 32.15
N GLU A 440 -13.64 4.89 33.08
CA GLU A 440 -14.65 3.87 33.39
C GLU A 440 -16.01 4.47 33.80
N GLU A 441 -16.02 5.53 34.60
CA GLU A 441 -17.26 6.22 35.03
C GLU A 441 -17.96 6.96 33.88
N GLN A 442 -17.21 7.61 32.98
CA GLN A 442 -17.79 8.29 31.81
C GLN A 442 -18.33 7.29 30.79
N PHE A 443 -17.59 6.23 30.47
CA PHE A 443 -18.02 5.27 29.46
C PHE A 443 -19.13 4.33 29.94
N SER A 444 -19.25 4.07 31.24
CA SER A 444 -20.42 3.36 31.79
C SER A 444 -21.74 4.10 31.55
N LYS A 445 -21.72 5.43 31.37
CA LYS A 445 -22.92 6.21 31.02
C LYS A 445 -23.29 6.06 29.53
N MET A 446 -22.30 5.88 28.64
CA MET A 446 -22.52 5.63 27.20
C MET A 446 -23.06 4.22 26.91
N ARG A 447 -22.70 3.20 27.70
CA ARG A 447 -23.14 1.80 27.50
C ARG A 447 -24.65 1.55 27.60
N LYS A 448 -25.44 2.52 28.09
CA LYS A 448 -26.87 2.33 28.36
C LYS A 448 -27.80 2.56 27.17
N SER A 449 -27.30 2.69 25.93
CA SER A 449 -28.12 3.11 24.79
C SER A 449 -27.88 2.38 23.46
N ILE A 450 -27.39 1.13 23.47
CA ILE A 450 -27.13 0.40 22.22
C ILE A 450 -27.80 -0.98 22.29
N GLU A 451 -28.87 -1.17 21.52
CA GLU A 451 -29.49 -2.49 21.28
C GLU A 451 -29.11 -2.95 19.87
N LEU A 452 -28.33 -4.03 19.78
CA LEU A 452 -27.90 -4.63 18.52
C LEU A 452 -28.90 -5.69 18.05
N ASN A 453 -29.55 -5.45 16.91
CA ASN A 453 -30.35 -6.46 16.23
C ASN A 453 -29.48 -7.31 15.29
N LYS A 454 -29.34 -8.61 15.60
CA LYS A 454 -28.71 -9.59 14.70
C LYS A 454 -29.71 -10.04 13.65
N SER A 455 -29.54 -9.63 12.39
CA SER A 455 -30.26 -10.25 11.26
C SER A 455 -29.68 -9.87 9.88
N GLN A 456 -28.95 -10.80 9.25
CA GLN A 456 -29.04 -11.25 7.83
C GLN A 456 -27.70 -11.68 7.19
N ASP A 457 -27.83 -12.60 6.21
CA ASP A 457 -26.76 -13.35 5.52
C ASP A 457 -26.05 -12.62 4.37
N ASN A 458 -26.37 -11.34 4.09
CA ASN A 458 -25.84 -10.60 2.94
C ASN A 458 -25.20 -9.28 3.36
N TYR A 459 -24.09 -8.90 2.73
CA TYR A 459 -23.37 -7.66 3.00
C TYR A 459 -23.44 -6.67 1.83
N ILE A 460 -23.52 -5.38 2.17
CA ILE A 460 -23.40 -4.24 1.25
C ILE A 460 -22.27 -3.36 1.78
N MET A 461 -21.39 -2.92 0.90
CA MET A 461 -20.25 -2.07 1.24
C MET A 461 -20.47 -0.66 0.69
N LEU A 462 -20.30 0.34 1.56
CA LEU A 462 -20.44 1.76 1.23
C LEU A 462 -19.03 2.36 1.09
N ASP A 463 -18.64 2.66 -0.14
CA ASP A 463 -17.26 2.89 -0.58
C ASP A 463 -16.30 1.72 -0.26
N CYS A 464 -15.20 1.64 -0.99
CA CYS A 464 -14.21 0.59 -0.85
C CYS A 464 -12.80 1.13 -1.11
N GLY A 465 -12.24 1.82 -0.11
CA GLY A 465 -10.89 2.39 -0.15
C GLY A 465 -9.76 1.36 -0.09
N GLU A 466 -8.54 1.83 -0.32
CA GLU A 466 -7.31 1.03 -0.17
C GLU A 466 -7.22 0.45 1.25
N GLY A 467 -7.00 -0.86 1.37
CA GLY A 467 -6.83 -1.57 2.63
C GLY A 467 -8.12 -2.18 3.19
N SER A 468 -9.28 -1.98 2.55
CA SER A 468 -10.59 -2.50 3.02
C SER A 468 -10.57 -4.01 3.26
N LEU A 469 -9.97 -4.78 2.34
CA LEU A 469 -9.82 -6.23 2.49
C LEU A 469 -8.92 -6.59 3.68
N SER A 470 -7.85 -5.82 3.90
CA SER A 470 -6.93 -6.04 5.02
C SER A 470 -7.60 -5.82 6.38
N GLN A 471 -8.46 -4.80 6.48
CA GLN A 471 -9.22 -4.48 7.69
C GLN A 471 -10.27 -5.57 7.96
N LEU A 472 -10.91 -6.10 6.91
CA LEU A 472 -11.84 -7.23 7.04
C LEU A 472 -11.15 -8.47 7.62
N TYR A 473 -9.98 -8.85 7.10
CA TYR A 473 -9.21 -9.98 7.63
C TYR A 473 -8.62 -9.72 9.02
N ALA A 474 -8.27 -8.48 9.35
CA ALA A 474 -7.86 -8.13 10.71
C ALA A 474 -9.00 -8.36 11.72
N LEU A 475 -10.23 -7.99 11.35
CA LEU A 475 -11.40 -8.13 12.22
C LEU A 475 -11.85 -9.58 12.38
N TYR A 476 -11.99 -10.30 11.27
CA TYR A 476 -12.63 -11.62 11.26
C TYR A 476 -11.66 -12.80 11.16
N GLY A 477 -10.41 -12.57 10.78
CA GLY A 477 -9.51 -13.61 10.33
C GLY A 477 -9.81 -14.02 8.89
N VAL A 478 -8.93 -14.84 8.30
CA VAL A 478 -9.03 -15.23 6.88
C VAL A 478 -10.30 -16.04 6.60
N GLU A 479 -10.60 -17.04 7.42
CA GLU A 479 -11.74 -17.94 7.18
C GLU A 479 -13.09 -17.20 7.21
N LYS A 480 -13.40 -16.51 8.32
CA LYS A 480 -14.63 -15.74 8.43
C LYS A 480 -14.65 -14.53 7.49
N GLY A 481 -13.49 -13.92 7.21
CA GLY A 481 -13.38 -12.86 6.21
C GLY A 481 -13.77 -13.36 4.81
N ASN A 482 -13.34 -14.56 4.43
CA ASN A 482 -13.75 -15.21 3.18
C ASN A 482 -15.26 -15.45 3.14
N ASP A 483 -15.87 -15.85 4.26
CA ASP A 483 -17.33 -16.01 4.34
C ASP A 483 -18.08 -14.69 4.14
N VAL A 484 -17.55 -13.59 4.69
CA VAL A 484 -18.08 -12.25 4.43
C VAL A 484 -17.96 -11.89 2.95
N LEU A 485 -16.83 -12.17 2.30
CA LEU A 485 -16.64 -11.92 0.87
C LEU A 485 -17.62 -12.71 0.00
N ARG A 486 -17.84 -13.99 0.31
CA ARG A 486 -18.85 -14.84 -0.37
C ARG A 486 -20.25 -14.27 -0.24
N LYS A 487 -20.55 -13.63 0.89
CA LYS A 487 -21.84 -13.01 1.22
C LYS A 487 -21.93 -11.54 0.80
N LEU A 488 -20.86 -10.94 0.28
CA LEU A 488 -20.87 -9.59 -0.26
C LEU A 488 -21.66 -9.57 -1.57
N ARG A 489 -22.69 -8.72 -1.63
CA ARG A 489 -23.63 -8.64 -2.76
C ARG A 489 -23.54 -7.34 -3.54
N LEU A 490 -23.04 -6.26 -2.96
CA LEU A 490 -23.06 -4.94 -3.59
C LEU A 490 -22.01 -4.00 -2.99
N ILE A 491 -21.33 -3.23 -3.83
CA ILE A 491 -20.55 -2.05 -3.42
C ILE A 491 -21.21 -0.78 -4.00
N LEU A 492 -21.41 0.24 -3.18
CA LEU A 492 -21.87 1.57 -3.60
C LEU A 492 -20.69 2.54 -3.54
N ILE A 493 -20.27 3.07 -4.69
CA ILE A 493 -19.19 4.06 -4.78
C ILE A 493 -19.80 5.46 -4.88
N THR A 494 -19.46 6.34 -3.96
CA THR A 494 -19.98 7.72 -3.90
C THR A 494 -19.35 8.62 -4.94
N HIS A 495 -18.04 8.52 -5.14
CA HIS A 495 -17.29 9.33 -6.09
C HIS A 495 -15.91 8.70 -6.39
N MET A 496 -15.09 9.39 -7.18
CA MET A 496 -13.90 8.82 -7.79
C MET A 496 -12.57 9.21 -7.13
N HIS A 497 -12.55 9.73 -5.90
CA HIS A 497 -11.30 9.86 -5.16
C HIS A 497 -10.80 8.48 -4.70
N ALA A 498 -9.48 8.28 -4.76
CA ALA A 498 -8.86 6.96 -4.63
C ALA A 498 -9.14 6.26 -3.27
N ASP A 499 -9.35 7.03 -2.23
CA ASP A 499 -9.73 6.61 -0.88
C ASP A 499 -11.16 6.03 -0.78
N HIS A 500 -12.01 6.22 -1.78
CA HIS A 500 -13.38 5.69 -1.80
C HIS A 500 -13.56 4.47 -2.71
N HIS A 501 -12.63 4.17 -3.61
CA HIS A 501 -12.79 3.05 -4.55
C HIS A 501 -11.53 2.22 -4.79
N GLY A 502 -10.37 2.65 -4.29
CA GLY A 502 -9.07 2.02 -4.57
C GLY A 502 -8.95 0.55 -4.21
N GLY A 503 -9.74 0.05 -3.25
CA GLY A 503 -9.77 -1.36 -2.85
C GLY A 503 -10.79 -2.22 -3.61
N THR A 504 -11.64 -1.62 -4.47
CA THR A 504 -12.76 -2.31 -5.12
C THR A 504 -12.30 -3.52 -5.94
N PHE A 505 -11.23 -3.36 -6.72
CA PHE A 505 -10.71 -4.47 -7.54
C PHE A 505 -10.03 -5.54 -6.70
N THR A 506 -9.37 -5.18 -5.60
CA THR A 506 -8.78 -6.15 -4.66
C THR A 506 -9.86 -7.03 -4.03
N VAL A 507 -10.96 -6.40 -3.56
CA VAL A 507 -12.12 -7.13 -3.01
C VAL A 507 -12.80 -7.98 -4.08
N ALA A 508 -13.01 -7.45 -5.29
CA ALA A 508 -13.65 -8.16 -6.39
C ALA A 508 -12.82 -9.37 -6.86
N LEU A 509 -11.49 -9.24 -6.99
CA LEU A 509 -10.58 -10.33 -7.32
C LEU A 509 -10.62 -11.42 -6.24
N ALA A 510 -10.42 -11.06 -4.98
CA ALA A 510 -10.43 -12.02 -3.87
C ALA A 510 -11.76 -12.79 -3.79
N ARG A 511 -12.89 -12.09 -3.93
CA ARG A 511 -14.21 -12.73 -3.97
C ARG A 511 -14.37 -13.65 -5.19
N SER A 512 -13.96 -13.19 -6.37
CA SER A 512 -14.07 -13.97 -7.61
C SER A 512 -13.29 -15.28 -7.51
N ASP A 513 -12.07 -15.23 -6.97
CA ASP A 513 -11.22 -16.41 -6.80
C ASP A 513 -11.81 -17.40 -5.79
N LEU A 514 -12.36 -16.90 -4.68
CA LEU A 514 -13.07 -17.73 -3.69
C LEU A 514 -14.28 -18.45 -4.31
N LEU A 515 -15.15 -17.72 -5.00
CA LEU A 515 -16.35 -18.30 -5.61
C LEU A 515 -16.00 -19.33 -6.71
N LYS A 516 -14.99 -19.04 -7.53
CA LYS A 516 -14.48 -20.01 -8.52
C LYS A 516 -13.92 -21.26 -7.84
N SER A 517 -13.20 -21.10 -6.73
CA SER A 517 -12.67 -22.24 -5.96
C SER A 517 -13.77 -23.09 -5.34
N ASP A 518 -14.93 -22.49 -5.05
CA ASP A 518 -16.13 -23.19 -4.59
C ASP A 518 -16.92 -23.84 -5.76
N GLY A 519 -16.46 -23.69 -7.01
CA GLY A 519 -17.10 -24.26 -8.20
C GLY A 519 -18.25 -23.43 -8.78
N ILE A 520 -18.40 -22.16 -8.37
CA ILE A 520 -19.41 -21.24 -8.92
C ILE A 520 -19.00 -20.81 -10.33
N ASP A 521 -19.99 -20.67 -11.22
CA ASP A 521 -19.75 -20.24 -12.60
C ASP A 521 -19.09 -18.84 -12.63
N PRO A 522 -18.09 -18.60 -13.50
CA PRO A 522 -17.43 -17.30 -13.60
C PRO A 522 -18.37 -16.11 -13.83
N SER A 523 -19.52 -16.31 -14.48
CA SER A 523 -20.53 -15.26 -14.71
C SER A 523 -21.26 -14.85 -13.42
N ASP A 524 -21.46 -15.77 -12.49
CA ASP A 524 -22.06 -15.53 -11.17
C ASP A 524 -21.04 -15.02 -10.13
N CYS A 525 -19.75 -15.04 -10.47
CA CYS A 525 -18.66 -14.56 -9.62
C CYS A 525 -18.48 -13.03 -9.65
N LEU A 526 -19.16 -12.32 -10.56
CA LEU A 526 -19.06 -10.87 -10.69
C LEU A 526 -19.58 -10.19 -9.41
N LEU A 527 -18.90 -9.12 -8.99
CA LEU A 527 -19.34 -8.29 -7.88
C LEU A 527 -20.16 -7.11 -8.41
N PRO A 528 -21.46 -7.00 -8.07
CA PRO A 528 -22.24 -5.82 -8.39
C PRO A 528 -21.66 -4.55 -7.78
N VAL A 529 -21.48 -3.51 -8.58
CA VAL A 529 -20.99 -2.21 -8.16
C VAL A 529 -21.86 -1.11 -8.76
N LEU A 530 -22.48 -0.27 -7.91
CA LEU A 530 -23.10 0.98 -8.34
C LEU A 530 -22.08 2.10 -8.22
N ALA A 531 -21.69 2.74 -9.33
CA ALA A 531 -20.63 3.74 -9.32
C ALA A 531 -20.86 4.90 -10.30
N PRO A 532 -20.13 6.02 -10.13
CA PRO A 532 -20.10 7.12 -11.08
C PRO A 532 -19.60 6.68 -12.45
N SER A 533 -20.03 7.36 -13.52
CA SER A 533 -19.67 7.03 -14.91
C SER A 533 -18.14 6.90 -15.16
N PRO A 534 -17.25 7.73 -14.57
CA PRO A 534 -15.80 7.56 -14.76
C PRO A 534 -15.25 6.23 -14.25
N PHE A 535 -15.94 5.52 -13.34
CA PHE A 535 -15.54 4.18 -12.90
C PHE A 535 -15.55 3.17 -14.06
N HIS A 536 -16.43 3.35 -15.05
CA HIS A 536 -16.45 2.50 -16.24
C HIS A 536 -15.12 2.55 -17.00
N HIS A 537 -14.59 3.75 -17.22
CA HIS A 537 -13.28 3.92 -17.86
C HIS A 537 -12.17 3.27 -17.02
N TRP A 538 -12.24 3.39 -15.70
CA TRP A 538 -11.27 2.74 -14.82
C TRP A 538 -11.32 1.21 -14.92
N LEU A 539 -12.53 0.62 -14.91
CA LEU A 539 -12.75 -0.82 -15.05
C LEU A 539 -12.27 -1.36 -16.41
N VAL A 540 -12.59 -0.67 -17.51
CA VAL A 540 -12.14 -1.09 -18.86
C VAL A 540 -10.62 -1.09 -18.96
N ASN A 541 -9.97 -0.03 -18.48
CA ASN A 541 -8.52 0.07 -18.51
C ASN A 541 -7.85 -0.93 -17.56
N PHE A 542 -8.43 -1.19 -16.40
CA PHE A 542 -7.96 -2.22 -15.48
C PHE A 542 -7.94 -3.61 -16.17
N LYS A 543 -9.04 -3.96 -16.85
CA LYS A 543 -9.16 -5.20 -17.61
C LYS A 543 -8.06 -5.32 -18.68
N GLU A 544 -7.83 -4.25 -19.44
CA GLU A 544 -6.82 -4.23 -20.51
C GLU A 544 -5.38 -4.27 -19.98
N LEU A 545 -5.11 -3.55 -18.90
CA LEU A 545 -3.77 -3.43 -18.33
C LEU A 545 -3.27 -4.73 -17.71
N PHE A 546 -4.14 -5.39 -16.92
CA PHE A 546 -3.78 -6.55 -16.13
C PHE A 546 -4.29 -7.87 -16.72
N GLN A 547 -5.00 -7.82 -17.85
CA GLN A 547 -5.54 -8.99 -18.56
C GLN A 547 -6.45 -9.88 -17.70
N TYR A 548 -7.12 -9.29 -16.70
CA TYR A 548 -8.12 -10.02 -15.92
C TYR A 548 -9.41 -10.24 -16.73
N GLY A 549 -10.16 -11.28 -16.37
CA GLY A 549 -11.55 -11.42 -16.81
C GLY A 549 -12.45 -10.32 -16.24
N SER A 550 -13.72 -10.34 -16.61
CA SER A 550 -14.71 -9.50 -15.91
C SER A 550 -14.79 -9.95 -14.44
N ILE A 551 -14.65 -9.02 -13.52
CA ILE A 551 -14.71 -9.25 -12.06
C ILE A 551 -15.78 -8.40 -11.36
N VAL A 552 -16.27 -7.38 -12.06
CA VAL A 552 -17.28 -6.42 -11.58
C VAL A 552 -18.44 -6.41 -12.57
N ASP A 553 -19.65 -6.45 -12.03
CA ASP A 553 -20.88 -6.13 -12.75
C ASP A 553 -21.25 -4.67 -12.45
N LEU A 554 -21.01 -3.77 -13.40
CA LEU A 554 -21.03 -2.32 -13.18
C LEU A 554 -22.39 -1.70 -13.53
N PHE A 555 -23.07 -1.16 -12.53
CA PHE A 555 -24.23 -0.28 -12.68
C PHE A 555 -23.77 1.19 -12.61
N MET A 556 -23.90 1.93 -13.72
CA MET A 556 -23.59 3.36 -13.70
C MET A 556 -24.77 4.17 -13.16
N VAL A 557 -24.53 5.02 -12.16
CA VAL A 557 -25.59 5.86 -11.57
C VAL A 557 -26.33 6.66 -12.64
N SER A 558 -25.60 7.26 -13.60
CA SER A 558 -26.17 8.06 -14.69
C SER A 558 -26.94 7.27 -15.75
N THR A 559 -26.80 5.95 -15.76
CA THR A 559 -27.51 5.06 -16.70
C THR A 559 -28.78 4.55 -16.03
N VAL A 560 -28.65 4.00 -14.83
CA VAL A 560 -29.73 3.37 -14.08
C VAL A 560 -30.68 4.40 -13.47
N TYR A 561 -30.21 5.63 -13.24
CA TYR A 561 -31.00 6.73 -12.73
C TYR A 561 -30.91 7.97 -13.62
N TYR A 562 -31.93 8.81 -13.56
CA TYR A 562 -31.98 10.11 -14.24
C TYR A 562 -32.45 11.21 -13.28
N GLU A 563 -32.01 12.44 -13.55
CA GLU A 563 -32.47 13.62 -12.83
C GLU A 563 -33.91 13.97 -13.25
N PRO A 564 -34.85 14.08 -12.31
CA PRO A 564 -36.22 14.47 -12.63
C PRO A 564 -36.27 15.97 -12.98
N ILE A 565 -36.23 16.30 -14.27
CA ILE A 565 -36.28 17.68 -14.77
C ILE A 565 -37.57 18.37 -14.29
N GLY A 566 -37.42 19.52 -13.63
CA GLY A 566 -38.55 20.33 -13.14
C GLY A 566 -39.19 19.84 -11.84
N SER A 567 -38.64 18.80 -11.20
CA SER A 567 -39.09 18.32 -9.90
C SER A 567 -38.37 19.03 -8.75
N SER A 568 -39.08 19.27 -7.66
CA SER A 568 -38.46 19.69 -6.39
C SER A 568 -37.78 18.53 -5.65
N ASN A 569 -37.89 17.29 -6.17
CA ASN A 569 -37.27 16.11 -5.56
C ASN A 569 -35.77 16.07 -5.88
N PRO A 570 -34.89 16.20 -4.87
CA PRO A 570 -33.44 16.11 -5.04
C PRO A 570 -32.92 14.70 -5.37
N SER A 571 -33.74 13.65 -5.19
CA SER A 571 -33.34 12.26 -5.50
C SER A 571 -33.54 11.95 -6.98
N TRP A 572 -32.57 11.25 -7.58
CA TRP A 572 -32.68 10.76 -8.95
C TRP A 572 -33.64 9.56 -9.02
N MET A 573 -34.34 9.44 -10.16
CA MET A 573 -35.37 8.42 -10.40
C MET A 573 -34.85 7.29 -11.29
N LEU A 574 -35.40 6.08 -11.14
CA LEU A 574 -35.02 4.93 -11.95
C LEU A 574 -35.33 5.13 -13.43
N ASN A 575 -34.34 4.88 -14.29
CA ASN A 575 -34.46 5.00 -15.73
C ASN A 575 -34.95 3.70 -16.36
N MET A 576 -36.26 3.48 -16.37
CA MET A 576 -36.88 2.26 -16.91
C MET A 576 -36.66 2.04 -18.43
N LYS A 577 -36.10 3.04 -19.15
CA LYS A 577 -35.77 2.91 -20.57
C LYS A 577 -34.48 2.13 -20.83
N GLN A 578 -33.64 1.95 -19.81
CA GLN A 578 -32.37 1.24 -19.93
C GLN A 578 -32.55 -0.23 -19.56
N SER A 579 -32.05 -1.13 -20.40
CA SER A 579 -32.13 -2.58 -20.16
C SER A 579 -31.45 -3.00 -18.85
N GLN A 580 -30.36 -2.32 -18.49
CA GLN A 580 -29.61 -2.58 -17.26
C GLN A 580 -30.43 -2.28 -16.00
N THR A 581 -31.43 -1.41 -16.07
CA THR A 581 -32.30 -1.08 -14.92
C THR A 581 -33.10 -2.29 -14.46
N SER A 582 -33.50 -3.20 -15.35
CA SER A 582 -34.22 -4.41 -14.97
C SER A 582 -33.36 -5.36 -14.14
N GLU A 583 -32.09 -5.55 -14.50
CA GLU A 583 -31.16 -6.37 -13.71
C GLU A 583 -30.85 -5.72 -12.36
N TRP A 584 -30.69 -4.39 -12.35
CA TRP A 584 -30.55 -3.63 -11.11
C TRP A 584 -31.74 -3.82 -10.17
N LEU A 585 -32.97 -3.77 -10.68
CA LEU A 585 -34.18 -3.96 -9.87
C LEU A 585 -34.29 -5.37 -9.32
N LYS A 586 -33.89 -6.41 -10.07
CA LYS A 586 -33.82 -7.78 -9.56
C LYS A 586 -32.85 -7.88 -8.38
N LEU A 587 -31.68 -7.24 -8.47
CA LEU A 587 -30.71 -7.21 -7.38
C LEU A 587 -31.28 -6.50 -6.14
N LEU A 588 -31.94 -5.35 -6.32
CA LEU A 588 -32.58 -4.62 -5.23
C LEU A 588 -33.72 -5.42 -4.56
N ASP A 589 -34.52 -6.14 -5.34
CA ASP A 589 -35.59 -7.02 -4.85
C ASP A 589 -35.01 -8.20 -4.05
N GLN A 590 -33.94 -8.85 -4.55
CA GLN A 590 -33.23 -9.93 -3.85
C GLN A 590 -32.65 -9.46 -2.50
N LEU A 591 -32.16 -8.22 -2.44
CA LEU A 591 -31.65 -7.61 -1.22
C LEU A 591 -32.75 -7.02 -0.34
N ASN A 592 -33.99 -6.93 -0.86
CA ASN A 592 -35.13 -6.28 -0.25
C ASN A 592 -34.83 -4.82 0.18
N ILE A 593 -34.11 -4.07 -0.65
CA ILE A 593 -33.78 -2.65 -0.39
C ILE A 593 -34.04 -1.76 -1.60
N CYS A 594 -34.36 -0.50 -1.34
CA CYS A 594 -34.42 0.57 -2.31
C CYS A 594 -33.18 1.47 -2.18
N ILE A 595 -32.62 1.92 -3.30
CA ILE A 595 -31.51 2.88 -3.32
C ILE A 595 -31.93 4.11 -4.13
N ARG A 596 -31.75 5.31 -3.56
CA ARG A 596 -31.99 6.59 -4.23
C ARG A 596 -30.72 7.45 -4.18
N PRO A 597 -30.04 7.69 -5.31
CA PRO A 597 -28.90 8.57 -5.36
C PRO A 597 -29.33 10.04 -5.33
N VAL A 598 -28.55 10.86 -4.63
CA VAL A 598 -28.68 12.32 -4.57
C VAL A 598 -27.36 12.92 -5.00
N LYS A 599 -27.38 13.83 -5.97
CA LYS A 599 -26.16 14.49 -6.43
C LYS A 599 -25.68 15.49 -5.39
N VAL A 600 -24.40 15.45 -5.03
CA VAL A 600 -23.82 16.31 -3.98
C VAL A 600 -22.65 17.17 -4.47
N PRO A 601 -22.45 18.39 -3.93
CA PRO A 601 -21.49 19.36 -4.47
C PRO A 601 -20.06 19.16 -3.94
N HIS A 602 -19.42 18.06 -4.33
CA HIS A 602 -18.00 17.79 -4.06
C HIS A 602 -17.20 17.75 -5.36
N THR A 603 -17.35 16.67 -6.14
CA THR A 603 -16.91 16.60 -7.55
C THR A 603 -18.11 16.73 -8.51
N SER A 604 -17.85 16.75 -9.83
CA SER A 604 -18.92 16.77 -10.84
C SER A 604 -19.77 15.50 -10.87
N THR A 605 -19.27 14.40 -10.29
CA THR A 605 -19.89 13.08 -10.26
C THR A 605 -19.92 12.49 -8.85
N SER A 606 -20.15 13.32 -7.84
CA SER A 606 -20.30 12.88 -6.44
C SER A 606 -21.76 12.63 -6.07
N TRP A 607 -21.98 11.57 -5.30
CA TRP A 607 -23.30 11.09 -4.89
C TRP A 607 -23.37 10.79 -3.40
N ALA A 608 -24.52 11.12 -2.81
CA ALA A 608 -25.00 10.52 -1.57
C ALA A 608 -26.03 9.44 -1.91
N TYR A 609 -26.20 8.46 -1.04
CA TYR A 609 -27.15 7.36 -1.21
C TYR A 609 -28.15 7.31 -0.06
N ILE A 610 -29.43 7.22 -0.40
CA ILE A 610 -30.50 6.92 0.54
C ILE A 610 -30.91 5.48 0.32
N ILE A 611 -30.81 4.67 1.37
CA ILE A 611 -31.07 3.23 1.34
C ILE A 611 -32.24 2.96 2.26
N GLU A 612 -33.30 2.34 1.75
CA GLU A 612 -34.55 2.12 2.50
C GLU A 612 -34.97 0.66 2.40
N ARG A 613 -35.53 0.12 3.49
CA ARG A 613 -36.13 -1.22 3.54
C ARG A 613 -37.58 -1.13 4.01
N PRO A 614 -38.49 -2.00 3.53
CA PRO A 614 -38.31 -3.00 2.46
C PRO A 614 -38.23 -2.37 1.06
N TYR A 615 -37.95 -3.18 0.04
CA TYR A 615 -38.10 -2.77 -1.36
C TYR A 615 -39.59 -2.54 -1.66
N LEU A 616 -39.95 -1.31 -2.04
CA LEU A 616 -41.35 -0.89 -2.23
C LEU A 616 -41.73 -0.61 -3.69
N PHE A 617 -40.83 -0.81 -4.65
CA PHE A 617 -41.16 -0.64 -6.07
C PHE A 617 -41.95 -1.86 -6.57
N LYS A 618 -43.28 -1.80 -6.49
CA LYS A 618 -44.17 -2.64 -7.29
C LYS A 618 -44.62 -1.86 -8.53
N ASP A 619 -44.44 -2.46 -9.69
CA ASP A 619 -44.92 -1.97 -10.99
C ASP A 619 -46.34 -1.41 -10.90
N SER A 620 -46.49 -0.08 -10.88
CA SER A 620 -47.69 0.60 -11.40
C SER A 620 -47.49 2.11 -11.38
N GLU A 621 -47.83 2.74 -12.50
CA GLU A 621 -47.85 4.20 -12.75
C GLU A 621 -48.83 5.00 -11.85
N ASN A 622 -49.36 4.42 -10.76
CA ASN A 622 -50.46 4.99 -9.97
C ASN A 622 -50.26 5.02 -8.45
N SER A 623 -49.02 5.00 -7.96
CA SER A 623 -48.77 5.03 -6.51
C SER A 623 -48.34 6.40 -5.96
N THR A 624 -49.24 7.38 -6.06
CA THR A 624 -49.03 8.71 -5.46
C THR A 624 -49.47 8.82 -3.99
N ASN A 625 -49.86 7.72 -3.33
CA ASN A 625 -50.24 7.73 -1.91
C ASN A 625 -49.65 6.52 -1.16
N TYR A 626 -48.36 6.59 -0.81
CA TYR A 626 -47.78 5.70 0.20
C TYR A 626 -47.56 6.44 1.51
N SER A 627 -48.18 5.94 2.59
CA SER A 627 -47.95 6.42 3.94
C SER A 627 -46.60 5.93 4.46
N LYS A 628 -45.86 6.78 5.18
CA LYS A 628 -44.62 6.47 5.91
C LYS A 628 -44.65 5.23 6.83
N ASN A 629 -45.82 4.61 7.06
CA ASN A 629 -46.03 3.52 8.01
C ASN A 629 -45.60 2.10 7.52
N GLN A 630 -44.95 1.97 6.36
CA GLN A 630 -44.50 0.67 5.82
C GLN A 630 -42.97 0.51 5.70
N ARG A 631 -42.18 1.55 6.04
CA ARG A 631 -40.72 1.51 5.98
C ARG A 631 -40.17 0.92 7.29
N GLU A 632 -39.38 -0.15 7.19
CA GLU A 632 -38.70 -0.78 8.32
C GLU A 632 -37.54 0.08 8.81
N TRP A 633 -36.64 0.49 7.91
CA TRP A 633 -35.52 1.38 8.24
C TRP A 633 -35.03 2.17 7.02
N SER A 634 -34.27 3.22 7.28
CA SER A 634 -33.64 4.08 6.28
C SER A 634 -32.27 4.58 6.72
N ILE A 635 -31.30 4.48 5.82
CA ILE A 635 -29.92 4.90 6.01
C ILE A 635 -29.60 5.95 4.94
N VAL A 636 -28.91 7.03 5.34
CA VAL A 636 -28.37 8.02 4.42
C VAL A 636 -26.86 8.01 4.53
N TYR A 637 -26.16 7.79 3.42
CA TYR A 637 -24.71 7.86 3.34
C TYR A 637 -24.31 9.07 2.49
N SER A 638 -23.63 10.04 3.08
CA SER A 638 -23.38 11.33 2.44
C SER A 638 -22.37 11.26 1.29
N GLY A 639 -21.41 10.32 1.34
CA GLY A 639 -20.13 10.48 0.65
C GLY A 639 -19.43 11.77 1.08
N ASP A 640 -18.53 12.27 0.24
CA ASP A 640 -17.91 13.57 0.46
C ASP A 640 -18.82 14.70 -0.05
N THR A 641 -19.11 15.64 0.83
CA THR A 641 -19.97 16.78 0.55
C THR A 641 -19.88 17.87 1.63
N PRO A 642 -19.91 19.16 1.25
CA PRO A 642 -20.25 20.22 2.19
C PRO A 642 -21.77 20.21 2.47
N SER A 643 -22.21 20.91 3.52
CA SER A 643 -23.63 21.10 3.86
C SER A 643 -24.52 21.35 2.62
N HIS A 644 -25.45 20.43 2.35
CA HIS A 644 -26.28 20.45 1.14
C HIS A 644 -27.77 20.25 1.45
N SER A 645 -28.59 21.26 1.12
CA SER A 645 -30.04 21.24 1.39
C SER A 645 -30.79 20.17 0.60
N GLY A 646 -30.32 19.82 -0.60
CA GLY A 646 -30.88 18.71 -1.38
C GLY A 646 -30.77 17.39 -0.63
N LEU A 647 -29.62 17.10 -0.01
CA LEU A 647 -29.41 15.90 0.79
C LEU A 647 -30.31 15.89 2.03
N VAL A 648 -30.38 17.01 2.76
CA VAL A 648 -31.26 17.19 3.93
C VAL A 648 -32.72 16.89 3.58
N ASN A 649 -33.21 17.45 2.47
CA ASN A 649 -34.59 17.25 2.03
C ASN A 649 -34.85 15.80 1.58
N ALA A 650 -33.89 15.18 0.91
CA ALA A 650 -34.00 13.83 0.39
C ALA A 650 -34.02 12.76 1.50
N GLY A 651 -33.19 12.95 2.54
CA GLY A 651 -33.00 12.03 3.66
C GLY A 651 -33.90 12.31 4.87
N LYS A 652 -34.88 13.20 4.75
CA LYS A 652 -35.65 13.72 5.90
C LYS A 652 -36.30 12.61 6.74
N ASN A 653 -36.07 12.64 8.05
CA ASN A 653 -36.47 11.63 9.03
C ASN A 653 -35.88 10.24 8.72
N CYS A 654 -34.61 10.17 8.34
CA CYS A 654 -33.91 8.89 8.26
C CYS A 654 -33.65 8.31 9.65
N ASP A 655 -33.44 7.01 9.72
CA ASP A 655 -33.14 6.31 10.97
C ASP A 655 -31.65 6.45 11.32
N LEU A 656 -30.79 6.35 10.30
CA LEU A 656 -29.35 6.57 10.44
C LEU A 656 -28.83 7.50 9.34
N LEU A 657 -28.12 8.56 9.74
CA LEU A 657 -27.30 9.36 8.85
C LEU A 657 -25.82 9.04 9.10
N ILE A 658 -25.11 8.54 8.09
CA ILE A 658 -23.65 8.42 8.08
C ILE A 658 -23.12 9.59 7.27
N HIS A 659 -22.50 10.58 7.94
CA HIS A 659 -22.06 11.83 7.33
C HIS A 659 -20.55 12.03 7.44
N GLU A 660 -19.92 12.53 6.38
CA GLU A 660 -18.51 12.95 6.43
C GLU A 660 -18.30 14.12 7.40
N ALA A 661 -17.20 14.07 8.15
CA ALA A 661 -16.78 15.10 9.10
C ALA A 661 -15.27 15.33 8.95
N THR A 662 -14.82 15.58 7.72
CA THR A 662 -13.41 15.54 7.32
C THR A 662 -12.53 16.49 8.12
N MET A 663 -13.03 17.67 8.51
CA MET A 663 -12.23 18.70 9.17
C MET A 663 -12.79 19.12 10.52
N GLY A 664 -11.90 19.46 11.45
CA GLY A 664 -12.27 20.18 12.67
C GLY A 664 -12.85 21.56 12.34
N ASP A 665 -13.68 22.10 13.24
CA ASP A 665 -14.37 23.38 13.05
C ASP A 665 -13.38 24.56 12.91
N GLU A 666 -12.17 24.45 13.49
CA GLU A 666 -11.06 25.39 13.34
C GLU A 666 -10.54 25.49 11.90
N HIS A 667 -10.87 24.51 11.05
CA HIS A 667 -10.46 24.41 9.65
C HIS A 667 -11.63 24.63 8.67
N SER A 668 -12.71 25.29 9.10
CA SER A 668 -13.89 25.61 8.27
C SER A 668 -13.57 26.25 6.91
N ASP A 669 -12.59 27.16 6.86
CA ASP A 669 -12.15 27.77 5.61
C ASP A 669 -11.51 26.77 4.64
N LEU A 670 -10.77 25.79 5.17
CA LEU A 670 -10.17 24.72 4.38
C LEU A 670 -11.24 23.72 3.94
N ALA A 671 -12.19 23.37 4.81
CA ALA A 671 -13.32 22.50 4.51
C ALA A 671 -14.13 23.05 3.34
N ARG A 672 -14.47 24.34 3.37
CA ARG A 672 -15.17 25.03 2.28
C ARG A 672 -14.39 25.02 0.96
N LYS A 673 -13.07 25.23 1.00
CA LYS A 673 -12.22 25.24 -0.21
C LYS A 673 -12.08 23.84 -0.82
N ALA A 674 -11.93 22.83 0.04
CA ALA A 674 -11.81 21.43 -0.34
C ALA A 674 -13.17 20.75 -0.58
N ARG A 675 -14.28 21.47 -0.35
CA ARG A 675 -15.67 21.00 -0.49
C ARG A 675 -15.98 19.79 0.38
N HIS A 676 -15.62 19.90 1.65
CA HIS A 676 -15.94 18.95 2.71
C HIS A 676 -16.77 19.62 3.81
N SER A 677 -17.26 18.80 4.73
CA SER A 677 -17.95 19.27 5.93
C SER A 677 -17.02 19.36 7.13
N THR A 678 -17.27 20.34 7.98
CA THR A 678 -16.74 20.33 9.35
C THR A 678 -17.56 19.37 10.23
N THR A 679 -17.09 19.11 11.45
CA THR A 679 -17.84 18.34 12.44
C THR A 679 -19.19 19.00 12.74
N SER A 680 -19.21 20.32 12.96
CA SER A 680 -20.44 21.06 13.22
C SER A 680 -21.40 21.06 12.02
N ASP A 681 -20.88 21.15 10.79
CA ASP A 681 -21.69 21.05 9.55
C ASP A 681 -22.43 19.70 9.46
N ALA A 682 -21.72 18.60 9.75
CA ALA A 682 -22.28 17.25 9.70
C ALA A 682 -23.38 17.05 10.76
N ILE A 683 -23.14 17.48 12.00
CA ILE A 683 -24.13 17.42 13.09
C ILE A 683 -25.36 18.27 12.74
N GLN A 684 -25.14 19.48 12.22
CA GLN A 684 -26.22 20.39 11.85
C GLN A 684 -27.06 19.82 10.69
N THR A 685 -26.40 19.16 9.73
CA THR A 685 -27.07 18.43 8.64
C THR A 685 -27.98 17.33 9.19
N GLY A 686 -27.51 16.52 10.15
CA GLY A 686 -28.34 15.52 10.84
C GLY A 686 -29.55 16.11 11.55
N ARG A 687 -29.36 17.24 12.26
CA ARG A 687 -30.44 17.97 12.93
C ARG A 687 -31.48 18.50 11.95
N TYR A 688 -31.07 19.12 10.84
CA TYR A 688 -32.00 19.60 9.82
C TYR A 688 -32.72 18.47 9.10
N MET A 689 -32.04 17.33 8.91
CA MET A 689 -32.62 16.11 8.35
C MET A 689 -33.62 15.48 9.32
N LYS A 690 -33.57 15.81 10.63
CA LYS A 690 -34.28 15.11 11.70
C LYS A 690 -33.92 13.63 11.72
N ALA A 691 -32.65 13.32 11.51
CA ALA A 691 -32.14 11.95 11.59
C ALA A 691 -32.32 11.42 13.01
N SER A 692 -32.81 10.18 13.14
CA SER A 692 -32.94 9.54 14.46
C SER A 692 -31.55 9.38 15.10
N PHE A 693 -30.53 9.03 14.31
CA PHE A 693 -29.14 8.94 14.73
C PHE A 693 -28.17 9.48 13.66
N THR A 694 -27.09 10.13 14.07
CA THR A 694 -26.02 10.64 13.18
C THR A 694 -24.66 10.03 13.55
N LEU A 695 -24.07 9.29 12.61
CA LEU A 695 -22.72 8.75 12.71
C LEU A 695 -21.77 9.60 11.86
N LEU A 696 -20.80 10.22 12.52
CA LEU A 696 -19.76 11.03 11.90
C LEU A 696 -18.62 10.12 11.42
N ASN A 697 -18.22 10.24 10.16
CA ASN A 697 -17.20 9.40 9.53
C ASN A 697 -16.20 10.23 8.70
N HIS A 698 -15.22 9.58 8.09
CA HIS A 698 -14.28 10.18 7.14
C HIS A 698 -13.40 11.31 7.73
N PHE A 699 -12.89 11.13 8.96
CA PHE A 699 -12.03 12.12 9.62
C PHE A 699 -10.65 12.23 8.95
N SER A 700 -10.18 13.45 8.67
CA SER A 700 -8.82 13.65 8.18
C SER A 700 -7.78 13.30 9.26
N GLN A 701 -6.80 12.47 8.92
CA GLN A 701 -5.69 12.16 9.84
C GLN A 701 -4.81 13.38 10.17
N ARG A 702 -4.86 14.46 9.37
CA ARG A 702 -4.04 15.66 9.55
C ARG A 702 -4.79 16.80 10.23
N TYR A 703 -6.06 16.94 9.90
CA TYR A 703 -6.88 18.11 10.23
C TYR A 703 -8.19 17.73 10.93
N GLY A 704 -8.45 16.44 11.11
CA GLY A 704 -9.55 15.91 11.89
C GLY A 704 -9.07 15.68 13.32
N ARG A 705 -9.81 16.23 14.27
CA ARG A 705 -9.74 15.83 15.67
C ARG A 705 -11.07 15.22 16.02
N LEU A 706 -11.06 14.17 16.83
CA LEU A 706 -12.30 13.71 17.45
C LEU A 706 -12.90 14.89 18.21
N PRO A 707 -14.19 15.20 18.00
CA PRO A 707 -14.83 16.23 18.79
C PRO A 707 -14.72 15.89 20.28
N PRO A 708 -14.65 16.90 21.17
CA PRO A 708 -14.74 16.67 22.61
C PRO A 708 -15.94 15.79 22.96
N ILE A 709 -15.82 14.91 23.95
CA ILE A 709 -16.89 13.95 24.32
C ILE A 709 -18.21 14.68 24.60
N ASP A 710 -18.13 15.89 25.16
CA ASP A 710 -19.27 16.76 25.48
C ASP A 710 -20.05 17.26 24.24
N THR A 711 -19.51 17.05 23.04
CA THR A 711 -20.15 17.41 21.76
C THR A 711 -21.13 16.34 21.28
N PHE A 712 -21.05 15.11 21.83
CA PHE A 712 -21.95 14.03 21.46
C PHE A 712 -23.26 14.14 22.26
N ASP A 713 -24.30 14.68 21.61
CA ASP A 713 -25.68 14.48 22.06
C ASP A 713 -26.03 12.97 22.06
N GLN A 714 -27.11 12.56 22.76
CA GLN A 714 -27.52 11.14 22.85
C GLN A 714 -27.68 10.40 21.50
N ASN A 715 -27.83 11.13 20.39
CA ASN A 715 -28.05 10.58 19.06
C ASN A 715 -26.94 10.91 18.03
N VAL A 716 -25.75 11.29 18.49
CA VAL A 716 -24.59 11.53 17.63
C VAL A 716 -23.41 10.70 18.11
N ALA A 717 -22.72 10.00 17.21
CA ALA A 717 -21.47 9.29 17.52
C ALA A 717 -20.43 9.49 16.42
N ALA A 718 -19.15 9.28 16.76
CA ALA A 718 -18.06 9.18 15.79
C ALA A 718 -17.78 7.71 15.47
N SER A 719 -17.59 7.40 14.19
CA SER A 719 -17.10 6.10 13.77
C SER A 719 -15.61 5.96 14.06
N PHE A 720 -15.23 4.74 14.41
CA PHE A 720 -13.84 4.31 14.46
C PHE A 720 -13.72 3.01 13.68
N ASP A 721 -12.51 2.69 13.25
CA ASP A 721 -12.22 1.39 12.64
C ASP A 721 -12.76 0.25 13.51
N PHE A 722 -13.37 -0.75 12.85
CA PHE A 722 -13.96 -1.96 13.46
C PHE A 722 -15.24 -1.77 14.28
N MET A 723 -15.80 -0.56 14.32
CA MET A 723 -17.11 -0.31 14.92
C MET A 723 -18.21 -1.16 14.26
N ARG A 724 -19.08 -1.73 15.09
CA ARG A 724 -20.34 -2.38 14.72
C ARG A 724 -21.48 -1.56 15.30
N PHE A 725 -22.40 -1.11 14.45
CA PHE A 725 -23.51 -0.26 14.83
C PHE A 725 -24.83 -0.97 14.55
#